data_AF-A0AAW1T270-F1
#
_entry.id   AF-A0AAW1T270-F1
#
_cell.length_a   1.000
_cell.length_b   1.000
_cell.length_c   1.000
_cell.angle_alpha   90.00
_cell.angle_beta   90.00
_cell.angle_gamma   90.00
#
_symmetry.space_group_name_H-M   'P 1'
#
loop_
_entity.id
_entity.type
_entity.pdbx_description
1 polymer ?
#
loop_
_entity_poly.entity_id
_entity_poly.type
_entity_poly.pdbx_seq_one_letter_code
_entity_poly.pdbx_strand_id
1 'polypeptide(L)'
;MQKDAAQLAQPLEGEALRRAVFRKIASLRKIYAEKQRHEAQQILARNKEKSAVWLRGQADVDAYVLPKAKTVPPYKAWIYLMRNELAAETGRRMFYTDKTGETIPASDSEEELPGNMVMDGIHRQQQDHVLQGVVQEFGKKHTVLLILADKLDTIIATLETRLQELAEDEKGAGSQSGRQASLSSSLQPMDGAFCRRCCTFSCLAHHGSQVKPQHIQPAAHAATDGSSLCGLHCWRQVASPAGLPAVSLFKQLAQRAGQLASTVRDRIVDREAALGHGAGSAQKRTNDQDPPPAKRARPSESSQDPLKDFRSAAGGHSDGVAAAQSPGSDGAASKRCSWPGLEEEMYQKGLATFGGDPCRIARLIGSPSASCQKVHGRLKAEGLLLPALGGAGPQSAPPRKPAFIPRKRNDSKVASARLAHPSTQPWPGYEPCQCAGSCGKDCSCLASKNFCEKFCGCDAACAFRFQGCVCQSGCRTKACPCYAAGHECDPDICQACAPTCEQGQHGGRPCHNMRLRLRQHKRVAMGLSRVAGWGAFLQEDAKKGELLGEYTGELIDQAEADRRGKVYDRDDNSYLFNLNKEWVIDARQRGNKLRFANHNVDPNSYAEILMVDGDHRVGIFARRDIPAGAELFYDYRYDTMHAPQWAHK
;
A
#
# COMPACT_ATOMS: atom_id res chain seq x y z
N MET A 1 -33.38 38.94 -52.58
CA MET A 1 -32.52 39.15 -51.40
C MET A 1 -33.39 39.04 -50.16
N GLN A 2 -33.24 37.98 -49.39
CA GLN A 2 -33.50 37.92 -47.94
C GLN A 2 -33.26 36.47 -47.48
N LYS A 3 -32.01 36.23 -47.06
CA LYS A 3 -31.73 35.31 -45.96
C LYS A 3 -32.26 35.98 -44.67
N ASP A 4 -32.46 35.17 -43.64
CA ASP A 4 -32.64 35.56 -42.23
C ASP A 4 -34.07 35.80 -41.73
N ALA A 5 -34.85 34.72 -41.66
CA ALA A 5 -36.04 34.64 -40.80
C ALA A 5 -36.26 33.25 -40.17
N ALA A 6 -35.19 32.49 -39.90
CA ALA A 6 -35.28 31.17 -39.27
C ALA A 6 -34.31 30.95 -38.08
N GLN A 7 -33.82 32.04 -37.47
CA GLN A 7 -33.00 31.99 -36.25
C GLN A 7 -33.55 32.98 -35.22
N LEU A 8 -34.70 32.68 -34.60
CA LEU A 8 -35.17 33.43 -33.42
C LEU A 8 -36.10 32.63 -32.48
N ALA A 9 -36.21 31.31 -32.63
CA ALA A 9 -37.14 30.48 -31.84
C ALA A 9 -36.49 29.37 -30.98
N GLN A 10 -35.19 29.47 -30.67
CA GLN A 10 -34.48 28.50 -29.81
C GLN A 10 -33.99 28.98 -28.41
N PRO A 11 -34.04 30.26 -28.00
CA PRO A 11 -33.66 30.63 -26.62
C PRO A 11 -34.76 30.35 -25.57
N LEU A 12 -36.02 30.22 -25.99
CA LEU A 12 -37.18 30.24 -25.07
C LEU A 12 -37.43 28.91 -24.35
N GLU A 13 -37.18 27.77 -25.00
CA GLU A 13 -37.36 26.44 -24.37
C GLU A 13 -36.27 26.13 -23.32
N GLY A 14 -35.02 26.51 -23.60
CA GLY A 14 -33.90 26.35 -22.67
C GLY A 14 -34.08 27.16 -21.37
N GLU A 15 -34.55 28.41 -21.49
CA GLU A 15 -34.78 29.28 -20.33
C GLU A 15 -36.03 28.89 -19.53
N ALA A 16 -37.03 28.29 -20.19
CA ALA A 16 -38.19 27.72 -19.51
C ALA A 16 -37.82 26.48 -18.68
N LEU A 17 -37.00 25.58 -19.24
CA LEU A 17 -36.47 24.41 -18.54
C LEU A 17 -35.58 24.83 -17.36
N ARG A 18 -34.68 25.80 -17.57
CA ARG A 18 -33.80 26.35 -16.51
C ARG A 18 -34.61 26.90 -15.34
N ARG A 19 -35.66 27.68 -15.61
CA ARG A 19 -36.57 28.19 -14.58
C ARG A 19 -37.35 27.08 -13.87
N ALA A 20 -37.78 26.05 -14.58
CA ALA A 20 -38.48 24.91 -13.99
C ALA A 20 -37.58 24.11 -13.03
N VAL A 21 -36.35 23.79 -13.46
CA VAL A 21 -35.36 23.11 -12.62
C VAL A 21 -35.01 23.95 -11.39
N PHE A 22 -34.81 25.26 -11.52
CA PHE A 22 -34.53 26.13 -10.37
C PHE A 22 -35.67 26.19 -9.36
N ARG A 23 -36.93 26.25 -9.83
CA ARG A 23 -38.10 26.18 -8.94
C ARG A 23 -38.14 24.85 -8.18
N LYS A 24 -37.83 23.75 -8.84
CA LYS A 24 -37.78 22.43 -8.20
C LYS A 24 -36.67 22.36 -7.15
N ILE A 25 -35.47 22.85 -7.46
CA ILE A 25 -34.36 22.92 -6.51
C ILE A 25 -34.76 23.73 -5.27
N ALA A 26 -35.37 24.90 -5.46
CA ALA A 26 -35.83 25.74 -4.34
C ALA A 26 -36.90 25.04 -3.49
N SER A 27 -37.85 24.35 -4.12
CA SER A 27 -38.88 23.57 -3.45
C SER A 27 -38.29 22.42 -2.61
N LEU A 28 -37.40 21.62 -3.19
CA LEU A 28 -36.73 20.51 -2.51
C LEU A 28 -35.88 20.99 -1.33
N ARG A 29 -35.17 22.12 -1.48
CA ARG A 29 -34.42 22.74 -0.38
C ARG A 29 -35.34 23.18 0.77
N LYS A 30 -36.51 23.74 0.45
CA LYS A 30 -37.50 24.15 1.46
C LYS A 30 -38.05 22.94 2.23
N ILE A 31 -38.46 21.90 1.51
CA ILE A 31 -38.96 20.64 2.12
C ILE A 31 -37.91 20.03 3.04
N TYR A 32 -36.66 19.97 2.59
CA TYR A 32 -35.56 19.45 3.39
C TYR A 32 -35.32 20.29 4.65
N ALA A 33 -35.36 21.62 4.55
CA ALA A 33 -35.19 22.52 5.68
C ALA A 33 -36.32 22.38 6.72
N GLU A 34 -37.57 22.21 6.28
CA GLU A 34 -38.72 21.96 7.16
C GLU A 34 -38.56 20.62 7.90
N LYS A 35 -38.14 19.57 7.20
CA LYS A 35 -37.84 18.26 7.81
C LYS A 35 -36.77 18.37 8.89
N GLN A 36 -35.67 19.08 8.60
CA GLN A 36 -34.58 19.30 9.57
C GLN A 36 -35.03 20.11 10.79
N ARG A 37 -35.87 21.14 10.61
CA ARG A 37 -36.45 21.91 11.73
C ARG A 37 -37.32 21.04 12.62
N HIS A 38 -38.14 20.17 12.03
CA HIS A 38 -39.00 19.27 12.78
C HIS A 38 -38.19 18.23 13.58
N GLU A 39 -37.15 17.64 12.97
CA GLU A 39 -36.22 16.74 13.68
C GLU A 39 -35.50 17.46 14.83
N ALA A 40 -35.02 18.70 14.61
CA ALA A 40 -34.38 19.50 15.64
C ALA A 40 -35.34 19.84 16.80
N GLN A 41 -36.60 20.18 16.50
CA GLN A 41 -37.63 20.43 17.51
C GLN A 41 -37.94 19.19 18.35
N GLN A 42 -38.01 18.01 17.74
CA GLN A 42 -38.21 16.74 18.45
C GLN A 42 -37.03 16.43 19.38
N ILE A 43 -35.79 16.65 18.93
CA ILE A 43 -34.59 16.49 19.77
C ILE A 43 -34.62 17.46 20.95
N LEU A 44 -34.98 18.72 20.70
CA LEU A 44 -35.10 19.76 21.75
C LEU A 44 -36.19 19.41 22.77
N ALA A 45 -37.36 18.93 22.31
CA ALA A 45 -38.43 18.47 23.18
C ALA A 45 -37.98 17.29 24.06
N ARG A 46 -37.33 16.30 23.46
CA ARG A 46 -36.77 15.14 24.17
C ARG A 46 -35.69 15.55 25.19
N ASN A 47 -34.86 16.53 24.86
CA ASN A 47 -33.83 17.04 25.77
C ASN A 47 -34.43 17.87 26.91
N LYS A 48 -35.48 18.66 26.65
CA LYS A 48 -36.24 19.38 27.68
C LYS A 48 -36.91 18.42 28.66
N GLU A 49 -37.52 17.34 28.17
CA GLU A 49 -38.14 16.32 29.01
C GLU A 49 -37.10 15.63 29.91
N LYS A 50 -35.94 15.24 29.35
CA LYS A 50 -34.81 14.70 30.12
C LYS A 50 -34.29 15.68 31.17
N SER A 51 -34.19 16.96 30.83
CA SER A 51 -33.72 18.00 31.76
C SER A 51 -34.75 18.29 32.87
N ALA A 52 -36.04 18.25 32.55
CA ALA A 52 -37.13 18.43 33.52
C ALA A 52 -37.29 17.23 34.47
N VAL A 53 -36.86 16.03 34.07
CA VAL A 53 -36.71 14.87 34.96
C VAL A 53 -35.52 15.07 35.91
N TRP A 54 -34.41 15.63 35.42
CA TRP A 54 -33.22 15.90 36.22
C TRP A 54 -33.42 17.02 37.27
N LEU A 55 -34.14 18.09 36.90
CA LEU A 55 -34.36 19.27 37.76
C LEU A 55 -35.42 19.08 38.87
N ARG A 56 -36.23 18.02 38.83
CA ARG A 56 -37.26 17.74 39.85
C ARG A 56 -36.72 17.09 41.14
N GLY A 57 -35.41 16.82 41.20
CA GLY A 57 -34.78 16.07 42.30
C GLY A 57 -33.76 16.83 43.16
N GLN A 58 -33.49 18.12 42.94
CA GLN A 58 -32.50 18.86 43.74
C GLN A 58 -33.01 20.25 44.13
N ALA A 59 -33.51 20.36 45.36
CA ALA A 59 -33.54 21.61 46.12
C ALA A 59 -32.28 21.63 47.00
N ASP A 60 -31.59 22.76 47.01
CA ASP A 60 -30.25 23.02 47.58
C ASP A 60 -29.09 22.27 46.90
N VAL A 61 -28.47 22.96 45.94
CA VAL A 61 -27.09 22.70 45.54
C VAL A 61 -26.24 23.87 46.00
N ASP A 62 -25.52 23.67 47.10
CA ASP A 62 -24.39 24.53 47.46
C ASP A 62 -23.45 24.66 46.26
N ALA A 63 -23.02 25.88 45.96
CA ALA A 63 -22.10 26.13 44.87
C ALA A 63 -20.77 25.41 45.14
N TYR A 64 -20.59 24.23 44.53
CA TYR A 64 -19.35 23.48 44.63
C TYR A 64 -18.27 24.19 43.81
N VAL A 65 -17.32 24.82 44.49
CA VAL A 65 -16.15 25.40 43.85
C VAL A 65 -15.28 24.26 43.33
N LEU A 66 -15.26 24.06 42.01
CA LEU A 66 -14.41 23.06 41.39
C LEU A 66 -12.94 23.33 41.76
N PRO A 67 -12.19 22.33 42.24
CA PRO A 67 -10.77 22.50 42.53
C PRO A 67 -10.05 22.93 41.25
N LYS A 68 -9.14 23.92 41.37
CA LYS A 68 -8.34 24.41 40.23
C LYS A 68 -7.51 23.27 39.65
N ALA A 69 -7.89 22.78 38.48
CA ALA A 69 -7.11 21.83 37.71
C ALA A 69 -5.92 22.55 37.05
N LYS A 70 -4.77 21.87 36.96
CA LYS A 70 -3.63 22.38 36.18
C LYS A 70 -4.06 22.49 34.72
N THR A 71 -3.93 23.68 34.14
CA THR A 71 -4.17 23.91 32.73
C THR A 71 -3.08 23.22 31.91
N VAL A 72 -3.49 22.38 30.97
CA VAL A 72 -2.61 21.66 30.06
C VAL A 72 -2.53 22.47 28.76
N PRO A 73 -1.37 22.54 28.07
CA PRO A 73 -1.29 23.22 26.77
C PRO A 73 -2.30 22.64 25.77
N PRO A 74 -2.87 23.48 24.89
CA PRO A 74 -3.79 23.00 23.87
C PRO A 74 -3.12 21.93 23.00
N TYR A 75 -3.90 20.93 22.61
CA TYR A 75 -3.44 19.90 21.68
C TYR A 75 -4.48 19.72 20.57
N LYS A 76 -4.02 19.58 19.33
CA LYS A 76 -4.87 19.17 18.21
C LYS A 76 -4.76 17.65 18.08
N ALA A 77 -5.91 16.98 17.98
CA ALA A 77 -5.93 15.53 17.75
C ALA A 77 -5.22 15.19 16.43
N TRP A 78 -4.59 14.02 16.39
CA TRP A 78 -3.80 13.58 15.24
C TRP A 78 -3.82 12.07 15.08
N ILE A 79 -3.49 11.60 13.89
CA ILE A 79 -3.44 10.18 13.52
C ILE A 79 -1.99 9.72 13.53
N TYR A 80 -1.73 8.63 14.24
CA TYR A 80 -0.41 8.04 14.28
C TYR A 80 -0.06 7.30 12.98
N LEU A 81 1.06 7.67 12.36
CA LEU A 81 1.62 7.06 11.17
C LEU A 81 2.93 6.35 11.49
N MET A 82 3.04 5.11 11.01
CA MET A 82 4.27 4.33 11.12
C MET A 82 5.23 4.57 9.96
N ARG A 83 4.78 5.17 8.88
CA ARG A 83 5.52 5.50 7.67
C ARG A 83 4.83 6.71 7.01
N ASN A 84 5.54 7.37 6.13
CA ASN A 84 4.93 8.42 5.31
C ASN A 84 3.82 7.85 4.41
N GLU A 85 2.74 8.61 4.27
CA GLU A 85 1.60 8.30 3.41
C GLU A 85 1.24 9.58 2.63
N LEU A 86 0.89 9.45 1.36
CA LEU A 86 0.38 10.53 0.53
C LEU A 86 -0.89 11.12 1.15
N ALA A 87 -0.99 12.44 1.15
CA ALA A 87 -2.19 13.11 1.59
C ALA A 87 -3.39 12.66 0.75
N ALA A 88 -4.43 12.16 1.41
CA ALA A 88 -5.69 11.78 0.75
C ALA A 88 -6.48 13.01 0.25
N GLU A 89 -6.23 14.18 0.85
CA GLU A 89 -6.96 15.41 0.62
C GLU A 89 -6.00 16.58 0.38
N THR A 90 -5.88 17.02 -0.87
CA THR A 90 -5.13 18.22 -1.27
C THR A 90 -6.08 19.27 -1.86
N GLY A 91 -5.68 20.55 -1.82
CA GLY A 91 -6.47 21.63 -2.43
C GLY A 91 -7.82 21.94 -1.75
N ARG A 92 -8.12 21.36 -0.57
CA ARG A 92 -9.34 21.70 0.18
C ARG A 92 -9.25 23.12 0.74
N ARG A 93 -10.32 23.90 0.62
CA ARG A 93 -10.40 25.23 1.23
C ARG A 93 -10.16 25.13 2.74
N MET A 94 -9.14 25.84 3.21
CA MET A 94 -8.78 25.87 4.62
C MET A 94 -9.51 27.02 5.30
N PHE A 95 -9.91 26.83 6.54
CA PHE A 95 -10.51 27.86 7.38
C PHE A 95 -9.68 28.03 8.63
N TYR A 96 -9.60 29.25 9.14
CA TYR A 96 -9.00 29.55 10.44
C TYR A 96 -10.01 30.32 11.29
N THR A 97 -9.90 30.18 12.61
CA THR A 97 -10.64 31.01 13.55
C THR A 97 -9.79 32.21 13.89
N ASP A 98 -10.30 33.42 13.66
CA ASP A 98 -9.59 34.63 13.99
C ASP A 98 -9.59 34.90 15.51
N LYS A 99 -8.99 36.01 15.94
CA LYS A 99 -8.94 36.39 17.36
C LYS A 99 -10.31 36.76 17.94
N THR A 100 -11.31 37.01 17.09
CA THR A 100 -12.67 37.36 17.49
C THR A 100 -13.60 36.14 17.57
N GLY A 101 -13.13 34.97 17.10
CA GLY A 101 -13.89 33.72 17.09
C GLY A 101 -14.59 33.43 15.76
N GLU A 102 -14.41 34.28 14.75
CA GLU A 102 -15.00 34.12 13.43
C GLU A 102 -14.18 33.14 12.59
N THR A 103 -14.87 32.25 11.86
CA THR A 103 -14.23 31.27 10.97
C THR A 103 -14.09 31.88 9.58
N ILE A 104 -12.86 32.17 9.18
CA ILE A 104 -12.55 32.87 7.94
C ILE A 104 -11.83 31.90 6.99
N PRO A 105 -12.18 31.84 5.70
CA PRO A 105 -11.42 31.10 4.72
C PRO A 105 -9.99 31.65 4.63
N ALA A 106 -9.01 30.77 4.48
CA ALA A 106 -7.59 31.11 4.41
C ALA A 106 -7.15 31.81 3.11
N SER A 107 -8.07 32.03 2.16
CA SER A 107 -7.77 32.65 0.86
C SER A 107 -8.71 33.82 0.58
N ASP A 108 -8.11 34.99 0.37
CA ASP A 108 -8.74 36.18 -0.20
C ASP A 108 -8.46 36.31 -1.72
N SER A 109 -7.82 35.32 -2.35
CA SER A 109 -7.43 35.36 -3.77
C SER A 109 -8.27 34.41 -4.63
N GLU A 110 -8.83 34.94 -5.73
CA GLU A 110 -9.68 34.28 -6.73
C GLU A 110 -8.97 33.19 -7.58
N GLU A 111 -7.76 32.76 -7.23
CA GLU A 111 -7.03 31.69 -7.92
C GLU A 111 -7.35 30.30 -7.35
N GLU A 112 -8.64 29.95 -7.30
CA GLU A 112 -9.05 28.54 -7.24
C GLU A 112 -9.54 28.16 -8.64
N LEU A 113 -8.75 27.36 -9.37
CA LEU A 113 -9.23 26.67 -10.57
C LEU A 113 -10.46 25.82 -10.17
N PRO A 114 -11.63 26.01 -10.79
CA PRO A 114 -12.84 25.26 -10.46
C PRO A 114 -12.71 23.83 -10.99
N GLY A 115 -12.06 22.96 -10.21
CA GLY A 115 -11.67 21.62 -10.65
C GLY A 115 -12.20 20.49 -9.80
N ASN A 116 -12.09 20.56 -8.47
CA ASN A 116 -12.32 19.39 -7.61
C ASN A 116 -12.87 19.76 -6.23
N MET A 117 -14.05 20.39 -6.16
CA MET A 117 -14.78 20.48 -4.89
C MET A 117 -15.34 19.09 -4.52
N VAL A 118 -14.75 18.46 -3.50
CA VAL A 118 -15.26 17.23 -2.89
C VAL A 118 -16.48 17.58 -2.02
N MET A 119 -17.60 16.91 -2.27
CA MET A 119 -18.89 17.14 -1.62
C MET A 119 -18.92 16.50 -0.22
N ASP A 120 -18.63 17.26 0.85
CA ASP A 120 -18.61 16.73 2.23
C ASP A 120 -19.60 17.42 3.21
N GLY A 121 -20.16 16.63 4.14
CA GLY A 121 -20.92 17.10 5.30
C GLY A 121 -22.45 17.20 5.15
N ILE A 122 -23.08 18.06 5.98
CA ILE A 122 -24.55 18.32 6.05
C ILE A 122 -25.11 18.76 4.68
N HIS A 123 -24.26 19.38 3.85
CA HIS A 123 -24.59 19.78 2.48
C HIS A 123 -24.83 18.57 1.56
N ARG A 124 -24.18 17.43 1.81
CA ARG A 124 -24.24 16.23 0.96
C ARG A 124 -25.64 15.61 0.92
N GLN A 125 -26.29 15.43 2.07
CA GLN A 125 -27.64 14.84 2.14
C GLN A 125 -28.72 15.72 1.51
N GLN A 126 -28.62 17.04 1.71
CA GLN A 126 -29.53 17.98 1.07
C GLN A 126 -29.31 18.01 -0.45
N GLN A 127 -28.05 17.97 -0.89
CA GLN A 127 -27.70 17.95 -2.30
C GLN A 127 -28.14 16.63 -2.95
N ASP A 128 -27.92 15.47 -2.32
CA ASP A 128 -28.40 14.18 -2.82
C ASP A 128 -29.93 14.17 -3.00
N HIS A 129 -30.67 14.71 -2.02
CA HIS A 129 -32.12 14.87 -2.11
C HIS A 129 -32.54 15.75 -3.28
N VAL A 130 -31.78 16.84 -3.55
CA VAL A 130 -32.00 17.72 -4.70
C VAL A 130 -31.64 17.00 -6.02
N LEU A 131 -30.50 16.32 -6.10
CA LEU A 131 -30.06 15.59 -7.28
C LEU A 131 -31.08 14.51 -7.66
N GLN A 132 -31.46 13.65 -6.72
CA GLN A 132 -32.46 12.60 -6.95
C GLN A 132 -33.80 13.20 -7.36
N GLY A 133 -34.29 14.20 -6.63
CA GLY A 133 -35.59 14.82 -6.91
C GLY A 133 -35.66 15.57 -8.24
N VAL A 134 -34.57 16.17 -8.70
CA VAL A 134 -34.49 16.82 -10.02
C VAL A 134 -34.35 15.77 -11.13
N VAL A 135 -33.48 14.77 -10.96
CA VAL A 135 -33.28 13.71 -11.97
C VAL A 135 -34.52 12.84 -12.12
N GLN A 136 -35.26 12.58 -11.04
CA GLN A 136 -36.52 11.84 -11.08
C GLN A 136 -37.60 12.57 -11.89
N GLU A 137 -37.67 13.90 -11.83
CA GLU A 137 -38.70 14.69 -12.50
C GLU A 137 -38.31 15.09 -13.94
N PHE A 138 -37.05 15.48 -14.17
CA PHE A 138 -36.59 16.02 -15.46
C PHE A 138 -35.73 15.04 -16.27
N GLY A 139 -35.33 13.90 -15.68
CA GLY A 139 -34.45 12.90 -16.29
C GLY A 139 -32.97 13.29 -16.29
N LYS A 140 -32.09 12.30 -16.50
CA LYS A 140 -30.62 12.49 -16.59
C LYS A 140 -30.17 13.00 -17.97
N LYS A 141 -30.78 14.08 -18.47
CA LYS A 141 -30.39 14.71 -19.75
C LYS A 141 -29.18 15.63 -19.54
N HIS A 142 -28.28 15.71 -20.51
CA HIS A 142 -27.08 16.56 -20.45
C HIS A 142 -27.39 18.03 -20.13
N THR A 143 -28.48 18.57 -20.69
CA THR A 143 -28.94 19.94 -20.42
C THR A 143 -29.37 20.15 -18.97
N VAL A 144 -29.98 19.16 -18.33
CA VAL A 144 -30.38 19.21 -16.90
C VAL A 144 -29.15 19.12 -16.01
N LEU A 145 -28.16 18.29 -16.39
CA LEU A 145 -26.89 18.16 -15.67
C LEU A 145 -26.05 19.45 -15.73
N LEU A 146 -26.07 20.17 -16.86
CA LEU A 146 -25.45 21.51 -16.97
C LEU A 146 -26.10 22.51 -16.01
N ILE A 147 -27.44 22.52 -15.92
CA ILE A 147 -28.18 23.42 -15.04
C ILE A 147 -27.92 23.08 -13.55
N LEU A 148 -27.79 21.79 -13.23
CA LEU A 148 -27.43 21.31 -11.88
C LEU A 148 -25.99 21.67 -11.54
N ALA A 149 -25.04 21.49 -12.47
CA ALA A 149 -23.65 21.86 -12.32
C ALA A 149 -23.49 23.35 -12.01
N ASP A 150 -24.17 24.21 -12.77
CA ASP A 150 -24.23 25.67 -12.56
C ASP A 150 -24.77 26.05 -11.17
N LYS A 151 -25.78 25.34 -10.66
CA LYS A 151 -26.40 25.67 -9.36
C LYS A 151 -25.80 25.00 -8.13
N LEU A 152 -25.08 23.92 -8.32
CA LEU A 152 -24.38 23.21 -7.27
C LEU A 152 -22.89 23.53 -7.27
N ASP A 153 -22.45 24.43 -8.14
CA ASP A 153 -21.07 24.88 -8.30
C ASP A 153 -20.09 23.70 -8.42
N THR A 154 -20.39 22.82 -9.37
CA THR A 154 -19.65 21.56 -9.57
C THR A 154 -19.61 21.20 -11.04
N ILE A 155 -18.87 20.14 -11.39
CA ILE A 155 -18.73 19.65 -12.76
C ILE A 155 -19.64 18.45 -13.01
N ILE A 156 -20.02 18.25 -14.27
CA ILE A 156 -20.90 17.15 -14.69
C ILE A 156 -20.34 15.79 -14.30
N ALA A 157 -19.03 15.56 -14.47
CA ALA A 157 -18.40 14.28 -14.12
C ALA A 157 -18.61 13.89 -12.64
N THR A 158 -18.53 14.86 -11.73
CA THR A 158 -18.80 14.67 -10.30
C THR A 158 -20.27 14.34 -10.04
N LEU A 159 -21.20 15.05 -10.70
CA LEU A 159 -22.64 14.76 -10.60
C LEU A 159 -22.99 13.37 -11.14
N GLU A 160 -22.39 12.97 -12.26
CA GLU A 160 -22.62 11.67 -12.89
C GLU A 160 -22.10 10.52 -12.03
N THR A 161 -20.90 10.69 -11.46
CA THR A 161 -20.32 9.74 -10.51
C THR A 161 -21.22 9.60 -9.28
N ARG A 162 -21.69 10.73 -8.72
CA ARG A 162 -22.57 10.71 -7.54
C ARG A 162 -23.92 10.08 -7.83
N LEU A 163 -24.53 10.35 -8.98
CA LEU A 163 -25.77 9.70 -9.41
C LEU A 163 -25.60 8.19 -9.61
N GLN A 164 -24.43 7.75 -10.04
CA GLN A 164 -24.10 6.34 -10.17
C GLN A 164 -23.99 5.67 -8.79
N GLU A 165 -23.28 6.28 -7.84
CA GLU A 165 -23.20 5.80 -6.45
C GLU A 165 -24.60 5.67 -5.81
N LEU A 166 -25.45 6.70 -5.96
CA LEU A 166 -26.81 6.69 -5.42
C LEU A 166 -27.69 5.58 -6.06
N ALA A 167 -27.46 5.26 -7.33
CA ALA A 167 -28.16 4.17 -8.02
C ALA A 167 -27.63 2.78 -7.63
N GLU A 168 -26.36 2.68 -7.24
CA GLU A 168 -25.74 1.45 -6.74
C GLU A 168 -26.18 1.14 -5.31
N ASP A 169 -26.34 2.14 -4.46
CA ASP A 169 -26.92 1.99 -3.11
C ASP A 169 -28.36 1.44 -3.18
N GLU A 170 -29.16 1.84 -4.17
CA GLU A 170 -30.51 1.30 -4.42
C GLU A 170 -30.48 -0.15 -4.96
N LYS A 171 -29.46 -0.52 -5.75
CA LYS A 171 -29.29 -1.87 -6.32
C LYS A 171 -28.61 -2.85 -5.36
N GLY A 172 -27.82 -2.37 -4.39
CA GLY A 172 -27.20 -3.18 -3.35
C GLY A 172 -28.21 -3.87 -2.42
N ALA A 173 -29.46 -3.39 -2.41
CA ALA A 173 -30.57 -4.03 -1.70
C ALA A 173 -31.23 -5.19 -2.49
N GLY A 174 -30.84 -5.44 -3.76
CA GLY A 174 -31.44 -6.48 -4.58
C GLY A 174 -30.54 -7.01 -5.69
N SER A 175 -30.10 -8.27 -5.54
CA SER A 175 -29.55 -9.16 -6.58
C SER A 175 -28.02 -9.21 -6.75
N GLN A 176 -27.40 -10.18 -6.08
CA GLN A 176 -26.18 -10.82 -6.57
C GLN A 176 -26.58 -11.95 -7.54
N SER A 177 -26.50 -11.67 -8.84
CA SER A 177 -26.54 -12.69 -9.90
C SER A 177 -25.13 -12.91 -10.42
N GLY A 178 -24.60 -14.12 -10.22
CA GLY A 178 -23.23 -14.51 -10.56
C GLY A 178 -22.97 -14.52 -12.06
N ARG A 179 -22.17 -13.57 -12.55
CA ARG A 179 -21.43 -13.71 -13.81
C ARG A 179 -20.11 -14.41 -13.52
N GLN A 180 -19.82 -15.52 -14.21
CA GLN A 180 -18.47 -16.09 -14.25
C GLN A 180 -17.55 -15.09 -14.96
N ALA A 181 -16.73 -14.39 -14.17
CA ALA A 181 -15.70 -13.49 -14.68
C ALA A 181 -14.51 -14.29 -15.20
N SER A 182 -13.90 -13.88 -16.32
CA SER A 182 -12.63 -14.47 -16.78
C SER A 182 -11.53 -14.24 -15.76
N LEU A 183 -10.50 -15.09 -15.74
CA LEU A 183 -9.33 -14.89 -14.88
C LEU A 183 -8.65 -13.56 -15.20
N SER A 184 -8.55 -13.19 -16.48
CA SER A 184 -8.01 -11.87 -16.88
C SER A 184 -8.81 -10.71 -16.29
N SER A 185 -10.14 -10.75 -16.33
CA SER A 185 -11.00 -9.72 -15.73
C SER A 185 -10.96 -9.72 -14.18
N SER A 186 -10.67 -10.87 -13.58
CA SER A 186 -10.52 -11.02 -12.13
C SER A 186 -9.15 -10.54 -11.63
N LEU A 187 -8.12 -10.58 -12.48
CA LEU A 187 -6.76 -10.09 -12.18
C LEU A 187 -6.55 -8.62 -12.56
N GLN A 188 -7.38 -8.06 -13.44
CA GLN A 188 -7.34 -6.63 -13.81
C GLN A 188 -7.34 -5.67 -12.61
N PRO A 189 -8.13 -5.89 -11.54
CA PRO A 189 -8.05 -5.05 -10.34
C PRO A 189 -6.72 -5.17 -9.59
N MET A 190 -5.99 -6.28 -9.76
CA MET A 190 -4.65 -6.47 -9.18
C MET A 190 -3.57 -5.76 -10.00
N ASP A 191 -3.76 -5.71 -11.33
CA ASP A 191 -2.88 -5.02 -12.27
C ASP A 191 -2.99 -3.49 -12.09
N GLY A 192 -2.06 -2.92 -11.31
CA GLY A 192 -1.99 -1.49 -11.02
C GLY A 192 -2.33 -1.14 -9.57
N ALA A 193 -3.02 -2.02 -8.84
CA ALA A 193 -3.23 -1.85 -7.39
C ALA A 193 -2.04 -2.35 -6.57
N PHE A 194 -1.29 -3.35 -7.04
CA PHE A 194 -0.11 -3.85 -6.34
C PHE A 194 1.11 -2.93 -6.53
N CYS A 195 1.68 -2.44 -5.44
CA CYS A 195 2.94 -1.71 -5.45
C CYS A 195 4.12 -2.66 -5.27
N ARG A 196 5.01 -2.74 -6.28
CA ARG A 196 6.23 -3.56 -6.24
C ARG A 196 7.25 -3.07 -5.21
N ARG A 197 7.21 -1.77 -4.87
CA ARG A 197 8.19 -1.15 -3.96
C ARG A 197 7.98 -1.56 -2.51
N CYS A 198 6.72 -1.58 -2.06
CA CYS A 198 6.36 -1.91 -0.68
C CYS A 198 5.61 -3.24 -0.53
N CYS A 199 5.35 -3.94 -1.63
CA CYS A 199 4.65 -5.23 -1.68
C CYS A 199 3.24 -5.21 -1.05
N THR A 200 2.50 -4.11 -1.23
CA THR A 200 1.11 -3.98 -0.75
C THR A 200 0.17 -3.58 -1.87
N PHE A 201 -1.09 -3.98 -1.76
CA PHE A 201 -2.17 -3.45 -2.60
C PHE A 201 -2.62 -2.07 -2.10
N SER A 202 -3.06 -1.22 -3.01
CA SER A 202 -3.55 0.14 -2.73
C SER A 202 -2.57 0.93 -1.86
N CYS A 203 -1.30 0.93 -2.27
CA CYS A 203 -0.23 1.61 -1.55
C CYS A 203 -0.55 3.09 -1.38
N LEU A 204 -0.57 3.55 -0.13
CA LEU A 204 -0.77 4.97 0.20
C LEU A 204 0.52 5.79 0.11
N ALA A 205 1.68 5.22 -0.22
CA ALA A 205 2.96 5.94 -0.21
C ALA A 205 3.53 6.22 -1.61
N HIS A 206 3.09 5.49 -2.64
CA HIS A 206 3.66 5.56 -3.97
C HIS A 206 2.57 5.83 -5.01
N HIS A 207 2.67 6.97 -5.72
CA HIS A 207 1.86 7.25 -6.90
C HIS A 207 2.15 6.22 -8.02
N GLY A 208 1.21 6.06 -8.95
CA GLY A 208 1.15 5.02 -10.00
C GLY A 208 2.33 4.85 -10.97
N SER A 209 3.51 5.39 -10.65
CA SER A 209 4.79 5.25 -11.36
C SER A 209 5.45 3.87 -11.16
N GLN A 210 4.66 2.78 -11.18
CA GLN A 210 5.21 1.42 -11.17
C GLN A 210 5.70 1.08 -12.59
N VAL A 211 6.83 0.37 -12.68
CA VAL A 211 7.30 -0.17 -13.96
C VAL A 211 6.27 -1.16 -14.48
N LYS A 212 5.84 -1.00 -15.73
CA LYS A 212 4.87 -1.92 -16.32
C LYS A 212 5.48 -3.32 -16.37
N PRO A 213 4.74 -4.40 -16.04
CA PRO A 213 5.27 -5.77 -16.04
C PRO A 213 5.97 -6.18 -17.33
N GLN A 214 5.57 -5.59 -18.46
CA GLN A 214 6.12 -5.81 -19.80
C GLN A 214 7.60 -5.42 -19.93
N HIS A 215 8.05 -4.44 -19.13
CA HIS A 215 9.45 -4.00 -19.10
C HIS A 215 10.29 -4.76 -18.06
N ILE A 216 9.67 -5.64 -17.27
CA ILE A 216 10.36 -6.47 -16.31
C ILE A 216 10.73 -7.77 -17.02
N GLN A 217 12.02 -7.92 -17.37
CA GLN A 217 12.49 -9.22 -17.86
C GLN A 217 12.22 -10.28 -16.79
N PRO A 218 11.50 -11.38 -17.10
CA PRO A 218 11.39 -12.51 -16.21
C PRO A 218 12.79 -12.98 -15.86
N ALA A 219 13.08 -13.19 -14.57
CA ALA A 219 14.33 -13.85 -14.18
C ALA A 219 14.40 -15.17 -14.96
N ALA A 220 15.49 -15.38 -15.70
CA ALA A 220 15.71 -16.62 -16.43
C ALA A 220 15.44 -17.77 -15.47
N HIS A 221 14.42 -18.59 -15.76
CA HIS A 221 14.03 -19.65 -14.85
C HIS A 221 15.23 -20.55 -14.65
N ALA A 222 15.70 -20.66 -13.41
CA ALA A 222 16.64 -21.70 -13.04
C ALA A 222 16.04 -23.03 -13.52
N ALA A 223 16.77 -23.69 -14.43
CA ALA A 223 16.41 -25.00 -14.92
C ALA A 223 16.15 -25.89 -13.70
N THR A 224 14.97 -26.49 -13.64
CA THR A 224 14.70 -27.50 -12.62
C THR A 224 15.72 -28.62 -12.79
N ASP A 225 16.32 -29.08 -11.69
CA ASP A 225 17.16 -30.27 -11.69
C ASP A 225 16.40 -31.38 -12.43
N GLY A 226 16.93 -31.75 -13.60
CA GLY A 226 16.23 -32.54 -14.61
C GLY A 226 15.95 -33.99 -14.22
N SER A 227 16.13 -34.36 -12.95
CA SER A 227 16.14 -35.72 -12.44
C SER A 227 14.85 -36.14 -11.73
N SER A 228 13.98 -35.21 -11.31
CA SER A 228 12.78 -35.56 -10.53
C SER A 228 11.50 -35.64 -11.38
N LEU A 229 10.76 -36.75 -11.26
CA LEU A 229 9.44 -36.93 -11.88
C LEU A 229 8.39 -36.15 -11.08
N CYS A 230 7.54 -35.38 -11.76
CA CYS A 230 6.49 -34.57 -11.09
C CYS A 230 5.23 -35.37 -10.71
N GLY A 231 5.11 -36.63 -11.14
CA GLY A 231 3.96 -37.50 -10.88
C GLY A 231 3.82 -38.64 -11.88
N LEU A 232 2.73 -39.41 -11.75
CA LEU A 232 2.43 -40.61 -12.54
C LEU A 232 2.15 -40.36 -14.03
N HIS A 233 1.85 -39.11 -14.39
CA HIS A 233 1.64 -38.66 -15.77
C HIS A 233 2.66 -37.60 -16.17
N CYS A 234 3.90 -37.73 -15.68
CA CYS A 234 5.00 -36.85 -16.07
C CYS A 234 5.39 -37.11 -17.53
N TRP A 235 5.59 -36.04 -18.32
CA TRP A 235 5.99 -36.17 -19.72
C TRP A 235 7.31 -36.93 -19.89
N ARG A 236 8.20 -36.84 -18.89
CA ARG A 236 9.51 -37.52 -18.87
C ARG A 236 9.40 -39.04 -18.79
N GLN A 237 8.28 -39.59 -18.31
CA GLN A 237 8.08 -41.05 -18.28
C GLN A 237 7.88 -41.65 -19.68
N VAL A 238 7.47 -40.85 -20.66
CA VAL A 238 7.28 -41.30 -22.05
C VAL A 238 8.61 -41.26 -22.83
N ALA A 239 9.65 -40.64 -22.28
CA ALA A 239 10.92 -40.39 -22.97
C ALA A 239 12.10 -41.28 -22.52
N SER A 240 11.91 -42.24 -21.60
CA SER A 240 12.97 -43.17 -21.20
C SER A 240 13.03 -44.37 -22.17
N PRO A 241 14.16 -44.63 -22.85
CA PRO A 241 14.34 -45.81 -23.70
C PRO A 241 14.37 -47.14 -22.94
N ALA A 242 14.42 -47.11 -21.60
CA ALA A 242 14.35 -48.28 -20.76
C ALA A 242 13.05 -48.24 -19.96
N GLY A 243 12.10 -49.09 -20.35
CA GLY A 243 10.87 -49.32 -19.62
C GLY A 243 11.16 -49.92 -18.26
N LEU A 244 11.04 -49.10 -17.20
CA LEU A 244 10.74 -49.63 -15.88
C LEU A 244 9.24 -49.91 -15.83
N PRO A 245 8.80 -51.14 -15.48
CA PRO A 245 7.39 -51.46 -15.45
C PRO A 245 6.70 -50.55 -14.44
N ALA A 246 5.65 -49.86 -14.88
CA ALA A 246 4.86 -48.88 -14.11
C ALA A 246 4.42 -49.35 -12.71
N VAL A 247 4.46 -50.67 -12.46
CA VAL A 247 4.16 -51.34 -11.20
C VAL A 247 5.18 -51.03 -10.08
N SER A 248 6.48 -50.84 -10.39
CA SER A 248 7.49 -50.58 -9.34
C SER A 248 7.41 -49.14 -8.80
N LEU A 249 7.07 -48.19 -9.67
CA LEU A 249 6.91 -46.79 -9.31
C LEU A 249 5.65 -46.54 -8.48
N PHE A 250 4.56 -47.28 -8.75
CA PHE A 250 3.33 -47.22 -7.95
C PHE A 250 3.58 -47.66 -6.51
N LYS A 251 4.38 -48.72 -6.31
CA LYS A 251 4.82 -49.15 -4.98
C LYS A 251 5.71 -48.11 -4.29
N GLN A 252 6.66 -47.50 -5.01
CA GLN A 252 7.56 -46.49 -4.44
C GLN A 252 6.86 -45.16 -4.09
N LEU A 253 5.91 -44.70 -4.92
CA LEU A 253 5.13 -43.49 -4.65
C LEU A 253 4.09 -43.72 -3.55
N ALA A 254 3.45 -44.89 -3.50
CA ALA A 254 2.56 -45.27 -2.39
C ALA A 254 3.34 -45.39 -1.07
N GLN A 255 4.57 -45.94 -1.09
CA GLN A 255 5.44 -45.98 0.08
C GLN A 255 5.87 -44.57 0.53
N ARG A 256 6.24 -43.67 -0.39
CA ARG A 256 6.59 -42.28 -0.04
C ARG A 256 5.40 -41.46 0.46
N ALA A 257 4.21 -41.63 -0.14
CA ALA A 257 2.99 -40.99 0.34
C ALA A 257 2.59 -41.53 1.73
N GLY A 258 2.77 -42.83 1.97
CA GLY A 258 2.59 -43.45 3.28
C GLY A 258 3.57 -42.93 4.33
N GLN A 259 4.85 -42.77 3.98
CA GLN A 259 5.89 -42.21 4.85
C GLN A 259 5.67 -40.72 5.16
N LEU A 260 5.24 -39.90 4.18
CA LEU A 260 4.89 -38.51 4.45
C LEU A 260 3.63 -38.37 5.31
N ALA A 261 2.62 -39.20 5.06
CA ALA A 261 1.40 -39.24 5.86
C ALA A 261 1.66 -39.71 7.29
N SER A 262 2.58 -40.66 7.51
CA SER A 262 3.01 -41.06 8.86
C SER A 262 3.80 -39.95 9.53
N THR A 263 4.76 -39.31 8.85
CA THR A 263 5.56 -38.21 9.43
C THR A 263 4.71 -37.00 9.82
N VAL A 264 3.68 -36.67 9.03
CA VAL A 264 2.73 -35.61 9.36
C VAL A 264 1.82 -36.02 10.52
N ARG A 265 1.38 -37.29 10.57
CA ARG A 265 0.58 -37.82 11.68
C ARG A 265 1.39 -37.86 12.99
N ASP A 266 2.63 -38.31 12.95
CA ASP A 266 3.54 -38.35 14.09
C ASP A 266 3.83 -36.92 14.60
N ARG A 267 4.03 -35.94 13.71
CA ARG A 267 4.20 -34.52 14.09
C ARG A 267 2.93 -33.87 14.64
N ILE A 268 1.75 -34.35 14.26
CA ILE A 268 0.47 -33.88 14.82
C ILE A 268 0.26 -34.49 16.20
N VAL A 269 0.53 -35.79 16.36
CA VAL A 269 0.44 -36.51 17.64
C VAL A 269 1.46 -36.00 18.66
N ASP A 270 2.70 -35.71 18.25
CA ASP A 270 3.72 -35.09 19.12
C ASP A 270 3.33 -33.66 19.55
N ARG A 271 2.66 -32.91 18.67
CA ARG A 271 2.18 -31.55 18.96
C ARG A 271 0.95 -31.54 19.87
N GLU A 272 0.11 -32.58 19.79
CA GLU A 272 -1.04 -32.79 20.68
C GLU A 272 -0.60 -33.35 22.05
N ALA A 273 0.44 -34.20 22.09
CA ALA A 273 1.04 -34.69 23.33
C ALA A 273 1.80 -33.58 24.10
N ALA A 274 2.46 -32.66 23.39
CA ALA A 274 3.12 -31.49 23.98
C ALA A 274 2.15 -30.47 24.59
N LEU A 275 0.86 -30.51 24.23
CA LEU A 275 -0.19 -29.64 24.77
C LEU A 275 -1.00 -30.31 25.91
N GLY A 276 -0.72 -31.57 26.25
CA GLY A 276 -1.49 -32.37 27.20
C GLY A 276 -0.89 -32.57 28.60
N HIS A 277 0.35 -32.16 28.86
CA HIS A 277 0.99 -32.34 30.17
C HIS A 277 1.36 -31.01 30.82
N GLY A 278 0.52 -30.56 31.76
CA GLY A 278 0.81 -29.39 32.59
C GLY A 278 -0.29 -28.98 33.57
N ALA A 279 -1.06 -29.92 34.12
CA ALA A 279 -1.93 -29.67 35.27
C ALA A 279 -1.24 -30.17 36.54
N GLY A 280 -0.83 -29.26 37.44
CA GLY A 280 -0.26 -29.64 38.73
C GLY A 280 0.30 -28.50 39.56
N SER A 281 -0.51 -28.06 40.54
CA SER A 281 -0.13 -27.36 41.78
C SER A 281 0.11 -25.84 41.73
N ALA A 282 -0.86 -25.14 42.31
CA ALA A 282 -0.89 -23.72 42.63
C ALA A 282 -0.20 -23.41 43.98
N GLN A 283 0.44 -22.23 44.10
CA GLN A 283 0.52 -21.50 45.36
C GLN A 283 0.64 -19.97 45.16
N LYS A 284 -0.55 -19.36 45.04
CA LYS A 284 -1.06 -18.14 45.70
C LYS A 284 -0.07 -17.13 46.31
N ARG A 285 -0.12 -15.89 45.79
CA ARG A 285 -0.30 -14.57 46.48
C ARG A 285 0.10 -13.45 45.50
N THR A 286 -0.54 -12.29 45.31
CA THR A 286 -1.89 -11.72 45.50
C THR A 286 -1.76 -10.25 45.03
N ASN A 287 -2.76 -9.73 44.28
CA ASN A 287 -3.21 -8.32 44.18
C ASN A 287 -2.22 -7.25 43.66
N ASP A 288 -2.58 -6.28 42.81
CA ASP A 288 -3.87 -5.61 42.59
C ASP A 288 -4.14 -5.26 41.12
N GLN A 289 -5.43 -5.26 40.76
CA GLN A 289 -6.01 -4.92 39.46
C GLN A 289 -6.66 -3.54 39.48
N ASP A 290 -6.71 -2.89 38.32
CA ASP A 290 -7.87 -2.15 37.82
C ASP A 290 -7.86 -2.14 36.26
N PRO A 291 -8.99 -1.90 35.57
CA PRO A 291 -9.60 -2.89 34.67
C PRO A 291 -9.42 -2.60 33.16
N PRO A 292 -9.67 -3.60 32.27
CA PRO A 292 -9.81 -3.36 30.82
C PRO A 292 -11.28 -3.05 30.43
N PRO A 293 -11.52 -2.30 29.33
CA PRO A 293 -12.83 -1.83 28.94
C PRO A 293 -13.70 -2.89 28.23
N ALA A 294 -15.01 -2.71 28.37
CA ALA A 294 -16.08 -3.59 27.92
C ALA A 294 -16.05 -3.92 26.42
N LYS A 295 -16.01 -5.21 26.09
CA LYS A 295 -16.33 -5.74 24.75
C LYS A 295 -17.83 -6.03 24.67
N ARG A 296 -18.51 -5.28 23.81
CA ARG A 296 -19.88 -5.53 23.36
C ARG A 296 -19.88 -6.77 22.45
N ALA A 297 -20.72 -7.75 22.78
CA ALA A 297 -20.85 -9.01 22.05
C ALA A 297 -21.33 -8.81 20.60
N ARG A 298 -20.75 -9.57 19.66
CA ARG A 298 -21.34 -9.92 18.36
C ARG A 298 -21.41 -11.45 18.26
N PRO A 299 -22.40 -12.02 17.56
CA PRO A 299 -22.68 -13.45 17.58
C PRO A 299 -21.65 -14.23 16.75
N SER A 300 -21.40 -15.47 17.17
CA SER A 300 -20.58 -16.45 16.47
C SER A 300 -21.23 -16.89 15.16
N GLU A 301 -20.61 -16.59 14.03
CA GLU A 301 -20.86 -17.29 12.76
C GLU A 301 -19.98 -18.55 12.72
N SER A 302 -20.63 -19.69 12.56
CA SER A 302 -20.02 -20.99 12.36
C SER A 302 -19.33 -21.05 11.00
N SER A 303 -18.00 -21.19 10.99
CA SER A 303 -17.23 -21.54 9.81
C SER A 303 -17.54 -23.00 9.43
N GLN A 304 -18.46 -23.18 8.48
CA GLN A 304 -18.65 -24.43 7.77
C GLN A 304 -17.52 -24.60 6.74
N ASP A 305 -16.88 -25.76 6.79
CA ASP A 305 -15.73 -26.19 6.01
C ASP A 305 -16.23 -26.86 4.71
N PRO A 306 -16.09 -26.26 3.50
CA PRO A 306 -16.70 -26.78 2.28
C PRO A 306 -15.76 -27.78 1.59
N LEU A 307 -15.46 -28.90 2.25
CA LEU A 307 -14.64 -30.00 1.72
C LEU A 307 -15.09 -31.37 2.22
N LYS A 308 -16.41 -31.57 2.33
CA LYS A 308 -17.04 -32.88 2.48
C LYS A 308 -18.36 -32.88 1.72
N ASP A 309 -18.31 -33.15 0.41
CA ASP A 309 -19.42 -33.72 -0.36
C ASP A 309 -18.95 -34.06 -1.78
N PHE A 310 -18.22 -35.17 -1.92
CA PHE A 310 -18.09 -35.93 -3.18
C PHE A 310 -17.57 -37.34 -2.86
N ARG A 311 -18.33 -38.08 -2.05
CA ARG A 311 -18.20 -39.54 -1.89
C ARG A 311 -19.59 -40.13 -1.69
N SER A 312 -20.31 -40.33 -2.79
CA SER A 312 -21.38 -41.33 -2.93
C SER A 312 -21.97 -41.26 -4.34
N ALA A 313 -21.41 -42.01 -5.29
CA ALA A 313 -22.10 -42.50 -6.50
C ALA A 313 -21.13 -43.36 -7.34
N ALA A 314 -20.83 -44.58 -6.87
CA ALA A 314 -20.28 -45.65 -7.71
C ALA A 314 -20.40 -47.01 -7.00
N GLY A 315 -21.58 -47.60 -7.08
CA GLY A 315 -21.76 -49.06 -7.12
C GLY A 315 -22.80 -49.29 -8.22
N GLY A 316 -22.70 -50.25 -9.13
CA GLY A 316 -21.74 -51.31 -9.37
C GLY A 316 -22.50 -52.32 -10.22
N HIS A 317 -22.10 -52.55 -11.47
CA HIS A 317 -22.53 -53.72 -12.24
C HIS A 317 -21.37 -54.18 -13.14
N SER A 318 -20.97 -55.43 -12.92
CA SER A 318 -20.17 -56.28 -13.79
C SER A 318 -20.98 -56.56 -15.07
N ASP A 319 -20.38 -56.77 -16.24
CA ASP A 319 -19.80 -58.04 -16.67
C ASP A 319 -18.98 -57.85 -17.95
N GLY A 320 -18.09 -58.82 -18.24
CA GLY A 320 -17.77 -59.20 -19.62
C GLY A 320 -16.36 -58.93 -20.11
N VAL A 321 -15.49 -59.93 -19.94
CA VAL A 321 -14.18 -60.05 -20.59
C VAL A 321 -14.38 -60.31 -22.10
N ALA A 322 -13.70 -59.56 -22.96
CA ALA A 322 -13.43 -59.98 -24.34
C ALA A 322 -12.11 -59.38 -24.85
N ALA A 323 -11.44 -60.18 -25.69
CA ALA A 323 -10.01 -60.19 -25.92
C ALA A 323 -9.46 -59.08 -26.82
N ALA A 324 -8.14 -58.94 -26.74
CA ALA A 324 -7.28 -58.05 -27.50
C ALA A 324 -7.39 -58.22 -29.03
N GLN A 325 -7.37 -57.10 -29.76
CA GLN A 325 -6.74 -56.97 -31.08
C GLN A 325 -6.15 -55.56 -31.22
N SER A 326 -4.96 -55.46 -31.79
CA SER A 326 -4.31 -54.26 -32.33
C SER A 326 -3.97 -54.55 -33.80
N PRO A 327 -3.55 -53.58 -34.63
CA PRO A 327 -3.86 -52.15 -34.70
C PRO A 327 -4.35 -51.74 -36.11
N GLY A 328 -5.04 -50.60 -36.22
CA GLY A 328 -5.37 -49.96 -37.50
C GLY A 328 -4.86 -48.53 -37.52
N SER A 329 -3.86 -48.28 -38.36
CA SER A 329 -3.37 -46.96 -38.72
C SER A 329 -4.44 -46.19 -39.46
N ASP A 330 -4.85 -45.02 -38.97
CA ASP A 330 -5.39 -43.96 -39.80
C ASP A 330 -5.23 -42.59 -39.13
N GLY A 331 -4.83 -41.63 -39.95
CA GLY A 331 -4.44 -40.28 -39.55
C GLY A 331 -5.55 -39.52 -38.83
N ALA A 332 -5.42 -39.38 -37.51
CA ALA A 332 -6.21 -38.43 -36.75
C ALA A 332 -5.48 -37.08 -36.76
N ALA A 333 -5.98 -36.16 -37.59
CA ALA A 333 -5.71 -34.74 -37.42
C ALA A 333 -5.91 -34.37 -35.94
N SER A 334 -4.85 -33.86 -35.33
CA SER A 334 -4.76 -33.51 -33.91
C SER A 334 -5.97 -32.65 -33.51
N LYS A 335 -6.96 -33.26 -32.84
CA LYS A 335 -7.99 -32.50 -32.13
C LYS A 335 -7.25 -31.65 -31.12
N ARG A 336 -7.22 -30.32 -31.34
CA ARG A 336 -6.73 -29.34 -30.36
C ARG A 336 -7.35 -29.69 -29.02
N CYS A 337 -6.51 -30.05 -28.06
CA CYS A 337 -6.94 -30.29 -26.69
C CYS A 337 -7.23 -28.91 -26.08
N SER A 338 -8.43 -28.35 -26.35
CA SER A 338 -8.85 -27.12 -25.70
C SER A 338 -9.37 -27.46 -24.31
N TRP A 339 -8.80 -26.85 -23.29
CA TRP A 339 -9.36 -26.97 -21.95
C TRP A 339 -10.49 -25.95 -21.75
N PRO A 340 -11.50 -26.26 -20.93
CA PRO A 340 -12.57 -25.32 -20.65
C PRO A 340 -12.07 -24.08 -19.90
N GLY A 341 -12.48 -22.90 -20.38
CA GLY A 341 -12.40 -21.58 -19.72
C GLY A 341 -11.18 -21.35 -18.82
N LEU A 342 -11.33 -21.58 -17.53
CA LEU A 342 -10.31 -21.31 -16.52
C LEU A 342 -9.00 -22.10 -16.73
N GLU A 343 -9.09 -23.37 -17.14
CA GLU A 343 -7.91 -24.21 -17.37
C GLU A 343 -7.09 -23.71 -18.57
N GLU A 344 -7.77 -23.18 -19.60
CA GLU A 344 -7.14 -22.51 -20.73
C GLU A 344 -6.46 -21.22 -20.30
N GLU A 345 -7.15 -20.37 -19.53
CA GLU A 345 -6.57 -19.12 -19.02
C GLU A 345 -5.37 -19.38 -18.09
N MET A 346 -5.43 -20.41 -17.24
CA MET A 346 -4.32 -20.86 -16.40
C MET A 346 -3.15 -21.42 -17.23
N TYR A 347 -3.41 -22.13 -18.33
CA TYR A 347 -2.37 -22.58 -19.25
C TYR A 347 -1.65 -21.39 -19.89
N GLN A 348 -2.38 -20.43 -20.45
CA GLN A 348 -1.80 -19.24 -21.07
C GLN A 348 -0.98 -18.43 -20.05
N LYS A 349 -1.49 -18.26 -18.83
CA LYS A 349 -0.74 -17.58 -17.75
C LYS A 349 0.48 -18.36 -17.31
N GLY A 350 0.37 -19.69 -17.22
CA GLY A 350 1.48 -20.59 -16.92
C GLY A 350 2.59 -20.52 -17.97
N LEU A 351 2.24 -20.49 -19.26
CA LEU A 351 3.18 -20.32 -20.36
C LEU A 351 3.91 -18.98 -20.26
N ALA A 352 3.18 -17.89 -19.99
CA ALA A 352 3.77 -16.57 -19.79
C ALA A 352 4.69 -16.50 -18.55
N THR A 353 4.40 -17.30 -17.51
CA THR A 353 5.09 -17.22 -16.20
C THR A 353 6.23 -18.21 -16.05
N PHE A 354 6.15 -19.38 -16.68
CA PHE A 354 7.10 -20.50 -16.53
C PHE A 354 7.76 -20.91 -17.85
N GLY A 355 7.41 -20.24 -18.96
CA GLY A 355 7.82 -20.66 -20.30
C GLY A 355 7.28 -22.04 -20.65
N GLY A 356 7.96 -22.76 -21.54
CA GLY A 356 7.57 -24.09 -21.99
C GLY A 356 7.83 -25.24 -21.00
N ASP A 357 7.79 -25.02 -19.67
CA ASP A 357 7.96 -26.07 -18.65
C ASP A 357 6.62 -26.79 -18.37
N PRO A 358 6.42 -28.02 -18.89
CA PRO A 358 5.13 -28.70 -18.74
C PRO A 358 4.84 -29.16 -17.31
N CYS A 359 5.86 -29.34 -16.47
CA CYS A 359 5.69 -29.77 -15.09
C CYS A 359 5.14 -28.63 -14.22
N ARG A 360 5.69 -27.42 -14.37
CA ARG A 360 5.24 -26.23 -13.63
C ARG A 360 3.86 -25.77 -14.10
N ILE A 361 3.61 -25.78 -15.41
CA ILE A 361 2.29 -25.42 -15.96
C ILE A 361 1.21 -26.41 -15.50
N ALA A 362 1.45 -27.73 -15.58
CA ALA A 362 0.47 -28.71 -15.12
C ALA A 362 0.20 -28.60 -13.61
N ARG A 363 1.23 -28.29 -12.81
CA ARG A 363 1.06 -28.04 -11.37
C ARG A 363 0.25 -26.78 -11.10
N LEU A 364 0.40 -25.72 -11.90
CA LEU A 364 -0.39 -24.50 -11.79
C LEU A 364 -1.88 -24.77 -12.09
N ILE A 365 -2.17 -25.48 -13.17
CA ILE A 365 -3.55 -25.79 -13.57
C ILE A 365 -4.20 -26.72 -12.53
N GLY A 366 -3.44 -27.68 -11.99
CA GLY A 366 -3.89 -28.53 -10.88
C GLY A 366 -5.05 -29.48 -11.21
N SER A 367 -5.48 -29.55 -12.48
CA SER A 367 -6.62 -30.34 -12.92
C SER A 367 -6.20 -31.70 -13.51
N PRO A 368 -6.95 -32.79 -13.24
CA PRO A 368 -6.74 -34.09 -13.88
C PRO A 368 -6.87 -34.05 -15.41
N SER A 369 -7.64 -33.10 -15.95
CA SER A 369 -7.82 -32.88 -17.39
C SER A 369 -6.55 -32.37 -18.08
N ALA A 370 -5.67 -31.68 -17.33
CA ALA A 370 -4.45 -31.00 -17.78
C ALA A 370 -3.19 -31.60 -17.16
N SER A 371 -3.05 -32.93 -17.26
CA SER A 371 -1.86 -33.63 -16.77
C SER A 371 -0.58 -33.16 -17.47
N CYS A 372 0.56 -33.36 -16.82
CA CYS A 372 1.87 -32.95 -17.32
C CYS A 372 2.19 -33.49 -18.73
N GLN A 373 1.81 -34.73 -19.05
CA GLN A 373 1.88 -35.30 -20.39
C GLN A 373 1.01 -34.55 -21.42
N LYS A 374 -0.22 -34.17 -21.05
CA LYS A 374 -1.13 -33.44 -21.95
C LYS A 374 -0.66 -32.01 -22.20
N VAL A 375 -0.17 -31.34 -21.15
CA VAL A 375 0.46 -30.02 -21.26
C VAL A 375 1.70 -30.08 -22.16
N HIS A 376 2.56 -31.08 -21.99
CA HIS A 376 3.70 -31.29 -22.87
C HIS A 376 3.28 -31.56 -24.32
N GLY A 377 2.28 -32.40 -24.54
CA GLY A 377 1.74 -32.70 -25.87
C GLY A 377 1.25 -31.43 -26.58
N ARG A 378 0.59 -30.54 -25.84
CA ARG A 378 0.12 -29.25 -26.34
C ARG A 378 1.28 -28.29 -26.66
N LEU A 379 2.22 -28.12 -25.73
CA LEU A 379 3.42 -27.31 -25.96
C LEU A 379 4.22 -27.80 -27.18
N LYS A 380 4.29 -29.13 -27.38
CA LYS A 380 4.93 -29.75 -28.54
C LYS A 380 4.20 -29.41 -29.85
N ALA A 381 2.87 -29.51 -29.85
CA ALA A 381 2.06 -29.18 -31.02
C ALA A 381 2.12 -27.69 -31.38
N GLU A 382 2.28 -26.81 -30.38
CA GLU A 382 2.41 -25.36 -30.55
C GLU A 382 3.87 -24.93 -30.85
N GLY A 383 4.84 -25.85 -30.80
CA GLY A 383 6.26 -25.54 -31.03
C GLY A 383 6.93 -24.73 -29.91
N LEU A 384 6.35 -24.75 -28.70
CA LEU A 384 6.73 -23.90 -27.56
C LEU A 384 7.55 -24.64 -26.49
N LEU A 385 7.95 -25.89 -26.75
CA LEU A 385 8.86 -26.59 -25.85
C LEU A 385 10.22 -25.88 -25.81
N LEU A 386 10.70 -25.64 -24.59
CA LEU A 386 12.09 -25.24 -24.41
C LEU A 386 13.01 -26.30 -25.04
N PRO A 387 14.07 -25.92 -25.78
CA PRO A 387 15.00 -26.89 -26.35
C PRO A 387 15.51 -27.83 -25.25
N ALA A 388 15.33 -29.14 -25.45
CA ALA A 388 16.00 -30.13 -24.63
C ALA A 388 17.50 -29.94 -24.87
N LEU A 389 18.22 -29.43 -23.86
CA LEU A 389 19.68 -29.34 -23.90
C LEU A 389 20.25 -30.76 -23.99
N GLY A 390 20.47 -31.23 -25.22
CA GLY A 390 21.29 -32.39 -25.49
C GLY A 390 22.73 -32.08 -25.14
N GLY A 391 23.29 -32.87 -24.22
CA GLY A 391 24.66 -33.35 -24.33
C GLY A 391 25.79 -32.32 -24.45
N ALA A 392 25.73 -31.20 -23.73
CA ALA A 392 26.90 -30.47 -23.24
C ALA A 392 26.35 -29.44 -22.26
N GLY A 393 26.38 -29.75 -20.96
CA GLY A 393 26.05 -28.75 -19.97
C GLY A 393 26.92 -27.52 -20.22
N PRO A 394 26.39 -26.28 -20.15
CA PRO A 394 27.29 -25.20 -19.80
C PRO A 394 27.94 -25.68 -18.52
N GLN A 395 29.26 -25.88 -18.52
CA GLN A 395 30.00 -26.09 -17.29
C GLN A 395 29.43 -25.07 -16.32
N SER A 396 28.82 -25.55 -15.25
CA SER A 396 28.41 -24.69 -14.16
C SER A 396 29.70 -24.03 -13.71
N ALA A 397 29.97 -22.86 -14.28
CA ALA A 397 30.97 -21.98 -13.75
C ALA A 397 30.55 -21.87 -12.28
N PRO A 398 31.44 -22.23 -11.33
CA PRO A 398 31.14 -22.05 -9.91
C PRO A 398 30.56 -20.66 -9.77
N PRO A 399 29.50 -20.47 -8.96
CA PRO A 399 28.71 -19.23 -8.92
C PRO A 399 29.69 -18.10 -9.08
N ARG A 400 29.69 -17.44 -10.26
CA ARG A 400 30.75 -16.48 -10.56
C ARG A 400 30.70 -15.55 -9.37
N LYS A 401 31.75 -15.56 -8.55
CA LYS A 401 31.95 -14.54 -7.51
C LYS A 401 31.57 -13.25 -8.23
N PRO A 402 30.58 -12.47 -7.73
CA PRO A 402 30.07 -11.31 -8.45
C PRO A 402 31.29 -10.62 -8.99
N ALA A 403 31.41 -10.58 -10.33
CA ALA A 403 32.68 -10.26 -10.98
C ALA A 403 33.19 -9.04 -10.24
N PHE A 404 34.36 -9.16 -9.61
CA PHE A 404 34.96 -8.03 -8.93
C PHE A 404 35.22 -7.03 -10.05
N ILE A 405 34.24 -6.16 -10.31
CA ILE A 405 34.43 -4.96 -11.09
C ILE A 405 35.42 -4.21 -10.22
N PRO A 406 36.69 -4.09 -10.66
CA PRO A 406 37.69 -3.47 -9.85
C PRO A 406 37.17 -2.10 -9.44
N ARG A 407 37.41 -1.73 -8.18
CA ARG A 407 37.22 -0.36 -7.67
C ARG A 407 38.11 0.59 -8.49
N LYS A 408 37.75 0.88 -9.74
CA LYS A 408 37.93 2.24 -10.21
C LYS A 408 36.98 3.04 -9.34
N ARG A 409 37.59 3.92 -8.52
CA ARG A 409 36.91 5.01 -7.83
C ARG A 409 35.72 5.41 -8.70
N ASN A 410 34.52 5.19 -8.20
CA ASN A 410 33.32 5.15 -9.01
C ASN A 410 33.10 6.58 -9.54
N ASP A 411 33.68 6.92 -10.69
CA ASP A 411 33.42 8.15 -11.45
C ASP A 411 32.02 8.04 -12.10
N SER A 412 31.07 7.49 -11.35
CA SER A 412 29.66 7.51 -11.69
C SER A 412 29.28 8.98 -11.76
N LYS A 413 28.79 9.41 -12.93
CA LYS A 413 28.26 10.76 -13.12
C LYS A 413 27.25 11.13 -12.04
N VAL A 414 26.49 10.16 -11.55
CA VAL A 414 25.53 10.33 -10.44
C VAL A 414 26.25 10.57 -9.11
N ALA A 415 27.29 9.80 -8.79
CA ALA A 415 28.08 9.99 -7.57
C ALA A 415 28.80 11.36 -7.55
N SER A 416 29.40 11.76 -8.68
CA SER A 416 30.04 13.07 -8.81
C SER A 416 29.03 14.21 -8.73
N ALA A 417 27.85 14.07 -9.35
CA ALA A 417 26.77 15.04 -9.23
C ALA A 417 26.23 15.14 -7.79
N ARG A 418 26.26 14.04 -7.02
CA ARG A 418 25.94 14.00 -5.58
C ARG A 418 26.93 14.75 -4.72
N LEU A 419 28.22 14.59 -4.98
CA LEU A 419 29.26 15.34 -4.27
C LEU A 419 29.24 16.85 -4.60
N ALA A 420 28.83 17.22 -5.81
CA ALA A 420 28.77 18.60 -6.26
C ALA A 420 27.45 19.33 -5.90
N HIS A 421 26.45 18.64 -5.36
CA HIS A 421 25.17 19.26 -5.05
C HIS A 421 25.29 20.12 -3.78
N PRO A 422 24.82 21.38 -3.80
CA PRO A 422 24.79 22.21 -2.61
C PRO A 422 23.96 21.56 -1.50
N SER A 423 24.45 21.60 -0.26
CA SER A 423 23.71 21.11 0.91
C SER A 423 22.44 21.90 1.20
N THR A 424 22.28 23.07 0.56
CA THR A 424 21.15 24.00 0.73
C THR A 424 20.00 23.73 -0.23
N GLN A 425 20.16 22.88 -1.24
CA GLN A 425 19.09 22.56 -2.19
C GLN A 425 18.50 21.16 -1.92
N PRO A 426 17.17 20.98 -2.04
CA PRO A 426 16.55 19.67 -1.98
C PRO A 426 16.96 18.80 -3.17
N TRP A 427 17.14 17.51 -2.92
CA TRP A 427 17.35 16.50 -3.95
C TRP A 427 16.04 16.21 -4.70
N PRO A 428 16.05 15.87 -6.00
CA PRO A 428 14.87 15.33 -6.66
C PRO A 428 14.51 13.95 -6.12
N GLY A 429 13.22 13.67 -6.01
CA GLY A 429 12.63 12.39 -5.65
C GLY A 429 13.02 11.29 -6.63
N TYR A 430 13.08 10.06 -6.13
CA TYR A 430 13.34 8.90 -6.97
C TYR A 430 12.03 8.35 -7.54
N GLU A 431 12.01 8.19 -8.86
CA GLU A 431 11.01 7.38 -9.56
C GLU A 431 11.70 6.33 -10.44
N PRO A 432 11.18 5.09 -10.48
CA PRO A 432 11.73 4.04 -11.34
C PRO A 432 11.66 4.42 -12.82
N CYS A 433 12.77 4.33 -13.55
CA CYS A 433 12.73 4.52 -15.00
C CYS A 433 12.03 3.35 -15.69
N GLN A 434 11.36 3.64 -16.82
CA GLN A 434 10.70 2.66 -17.69
C GLN A 434 11.62 2.21 -18.86
N CYS A 435 12.93 2.49 -18.80
CA CYS A 435 13.86 2.13 -19.87
C CYS A 435 13.87 0.62 -20.11
N ALA A 436 13.74 0.18 -21.36
CA ALA A 436 14.03 -1.20 -21.76
C ALA A 436 15.51 -1.29 -22.16
N GLY A 437 16.27 -2.17 -21.51
CA GLY A 437 17.72 -2.27 -21.73
C GLY A 437 18.55 -1.41 -20.76
N SER A 438 19.79 -1.12 -21.13
CA SER A 438 20.69 -0.26 -20.35
C SER A 438 20.34 1.23 -20.47
N CYS A 439 20.39 1.97 -19.36
CA CYS A 439 20.04 3.39 -19.35
C CYS A 439 21.05 4.25 -20.13
N GLY A 440 20.53 5.19 -20.92
CA GLY A 440 21.30 6.20 -21.65
C GLY A 440 21.13 7.61 -21.07
N LYS A 441 21.45 8.63 -21.88
CA LYS A 441 21.37 10.06 -21.49
C LYS A 441 19.93 10.52 -21.19
N ASP A 442 18.95 9.93 -21.88
CA ASP A 442 17.53 10.29 -21.76
C ASP A 442 16.81 9.56 -20.61
N CYS A 443 17.56 8.84 -19.78
CA CYS A 443 16.98 8.15 -18.63
C CYS A 443 16.52 9.16 -17.57
N SER A 444 15.27 9.01 -17.11
CA SER A 444 14.70 9.86 -16.04
C SER A 444 15.52 9.83 -14.76
N CYS A 445 16.05 8.66 -14.34
CA CYS A 445 16.91 8.57 -13.17
C CYS A 445 18.17 9.43 -13.33
N LEU A 446 18.82 9.38 -14.50
CA LEU A 446 20.03 10.17 -14.76
C LEU A 446 19.74 11.66 -14.85
N ALA A 447 18.63 12.06 -15.48
CA ALA A 447 18.16 13.45 -15.54
C ALA A 447 17.91 14.02 -14.13
N SER A 448 17.29 13.23 -13.25
CA SER A 448 17.04 13.57 -11.85
C SER A 448 18.26 13.34 -10.93
N LYS A 449 19.43 12.98 -11.49
CA LYS A 449 20.67 12.70 -10.74
C LYS A 449 20.50 11.64 -9.64
N ASN A 450 19.60 10.68 -9.87
CA ASN A 450 19.38 9.52 -9.02
C ASN A 450 20.00 8.26 -9.63
N PHE A 451 20.43 7.33 -8.78
CA PHE A 451 20.82 6.01 -9.24
C PHE A 451 19.57 5.27 -9.75
N CYS A 452 19.75 4.34 -10.68
CA CYS A 452 18.71 3.35 -10.92
C CYS A 452 18.67 2.38 -9.73
N GLU A 453 17.49 2.13 -9.16
CA GLU A 453 17.31 1.17 -8.07
C GLU A 453 16.71 -0.13 -8.60
N LYS A 454 16.65 -1.18 -7.76
CA LYS A 454 16.04 -2.49 -8.07
C LYS A 454 14.59 -2.45 -8.62
N PHE A 455 13.94 -1.30 -8.51
CA PHE A 455 12.59 -1.06 -9.02
C PHE A 455 12.55 -0.57 -10.47
N CYS A 456 13.66 -0.09 -11.03
CA CYS A 456 13.75 0.36 -12.42
C CYS A 456 13.56 -0.79 -13.42
N GLY A 457 12.97 -0.48 -14.58
CA GLY A 457 12.78 -1.43 -15.69
C GLY A 457 14.03 -1.71 -16.51
N CYS A 458 15.09 -0.92 -16.32
CA CYS A 458 16.36 -1.13 -17.01
C CYS A 458 17.05 -2.43 -16.57
N ASP A 459 17.97 -2.92 -17.38
CA ASP A 459 18.63 -4.21 -17.15
C ASP A 459 19.34 -4.28 -15.78
N ALA A 460 19.48 -5.50 -15.27
CA ALA A 460 20.27 -5.76 -14.06
C ALA A 460 21.74 -5.30 -14.20
N ALA A 461 22.28 -5.32 -15.43
CA ALA A 461 23.63 -4.89 -15.76
C ALA A 461 23.77 -3.37 -16.00
N CYS A 462 22.70 -2.58 -15.79
CA CYS A 462 22.73 -1.13 -16.01
C CYS A 462 23.86 -0.47 -15.20
N ALA A 463 24.76 0.25 -15.90
CA ALA A 463 25.92 0.91 -15.29
C ALA A 463 25.54 2.03 -14.31
N PHE A 464 24.32 2.57 -14.40
CA PHE A 464 23.80 3.62 -13.51
C PHE A 464 23.04 3.06 -12.30
N ARG A 465 22.94 1.73 -12.20
CA ARG A 465 22.26 1.05 -11.09
C ARG A 465 23.11 1.08 -9.82
N PHE A 466 22.49 1.36 -8.68
CA PHE A 466 23.18 1.33 -7.39
C PHE A 466 23.60 -0.11 -7.08
N GLN A 467 24.90 -0.33 -6.87
CA GLN A 467 25.50 -1.67 -6.72
C GLN A 467 25.55 -2.15 -5.26
N GLY A 468 25.11 -1.33 -4.31
CA GLY A 468 25.21 -1.64 -2.89
C GLY A 468 26.66 -1.70 -2.38
N CYS A 469 26.88 -2.47 -1.31
CA CYS A 469 28.20 -2.65 -0.73
C CYS A 469 28.55 -4.12 -0.53
N VAL A 470 29.85 -4.40 -0.49
CA VAL A 470 30.44 -5.71 -0.17
C VAL A 470 31.03 -5.75 1.24
N CYS A 471 30.55 -4.86 2.12
CA CYS A 471 31.00 -4.82 3.51
C CYS A 471 30.58 -6.11 4.22
N GLN A 472 31.37 -6.57 5.18
CA GLN A 472 31.01 -7.73 6.01
C GLN A 472 30.17 -7.32 7.23
N SER A 473 30.35 -6.11 7.75
CA SER A 473 29.59 -5.59 8.90
C SER A 473 29.79 -4.08 9.10
N GLY A 474 29.05 -3.51 10.05
CA GLY A 474 29.28 -2.13 10.52
C GLY A 474 28.57 -1.10 9.65
N CYS A 475 29.07 -0.81 8.45
CA CYS A 475 28.50 0.18 7.51
C CYS A 475 28.22 1.58 8.09
N ARG A 476 28.96 2.04 9.11
CA ARG A 476 28.71 3.32 9.82
C ARG A 476 29.52 4.52 9.32
N THR A 477 30.37 4.32 8.33
CA THR A 477 31.35 5.32 7.90
C THR A 477 31.38 5.41 6.38
N LYS A 478 31.98 6.49 5.85
CA LYS A 478 32.16 6.72 4.41
C LYS A 478 33.00 5.65 3.70
N ALA A 479 33.58 4.69 4.43
CA ALA A 479 34.20 3.50 3.84
C ALA A 479 33.16 2.56 3.19
N CYS A 480 31.92 2.58 3.68
CA CYS A 480 30.80 1.88 3.04
C CYS A 480 30.20 2.76 1.93
N PRO A 481 30.10 2.27 0.68
CA PRO A 481 29.48 3.00 -0.42
C PRO A 481 28.03 3.44 -0.15
N CYS A 482 27.24 2.61 0.54
CA CYS A 482 25.85 2.94 0.92
C CYS A 482 25.83 4.17 1.83
N TYR A 483 26.57 4.10 2.93
CA TYR A 483 26.67 5.19 3.89
C TYR A 483 27.22 6.47 3.24
N ALA A 484 28.28 6.36 2.42
CA ALA A 484 28.85 7.50 1.72
C ALA A 484 27.87 8.15 0.73
N ALA A 485 26.94 7.39 0.16
CA ALA A 485 25.92 7.87 -0.76
C ALA A 485 24.66 8.39 -0.06
N GLY A 486 24.57 8.34 1.28
CA GLY A 486 23.35 8.65 2.03
C GLY A 486 22.22 7.64 1.78
N HIS A 487 22.58 6.39 1.48
CA HIS A 487 21.65 5.28 1.31
C HIS A 487 21.75 4.33 2.50
N GLU A 488 20.62 3.81 2.99
CA GLU A 488 20.67 2.60 3.80
C GLU A 488 21.09 1.40 2.95
N CYS A 489 21.70 0.40 3.58
CA CYS A 489 22.02 -0.86 2.92
C CYS A 489 20.72 -1.57 2.52
N ASP A 490 20.67 -2.04 1.30
CA ASP A 490 19.55 -2.79 0.75
C ASP A 490 19.81 -4.29 0.92
N PRO A 491 18.91 -5.09 1.55
CA PRO A 491 19.13 -6.53 1.73
C PRO A 491 19.11 -7.34 0.43
N ASP A 492 18.48 -6.84 -0.64
CA ASP A 492 18.46 -7.54 -1.93
C ASP A 492 19.80 -7.36 -2.68
N ILE A 493 20.59 -6.35 -2.31
CA ILE A 493 21.84 -5.99 -2.99
C ILE A 493 23.07 -6.21 -2.08
N CYS A 494 23.00 -5.80 -0.81
CA CYS A 494 24.09 -5.83 0.17
C CYS A 494 24.16 -7.17 0.93
N GLN A 495 24.24 -8.27 0.18
CA GLN A 495 24.13 -9.65 0.69
C GLN A 495 25.15 -10.04 1.78
N ALA A 496 26.28 -9.33 1.87
CA ALA A 496 27.35 -9.65 2.83
C ALA A 496 27.17 -9.02 4.21
N CYS A 497 26.57 -7.81 4.31
CA CYS A 497 26.34 -7.15 5.59
C CYS A 497 24.87 -7.19 6.03
N ALA A 498 23.93 -7.25 5.09
CA ALA A 498 22.51 -7.21 5.40
C ALA A 498 22.09 -8.50 6.13
N PRO A 499 21.22 -8.40 7.15
CA PRO A 499 20.71 -9.59 7.82
C PRO A 499 19.80 -10.38 6.86
N THR A 500 19.98 -11.71 6.79
CA THR A 500 19.08 -12.61 6.06
C THR A 500 18.21 -13.42 7.02
N CYS A 501 17.04 -13.87 6.56
CA CYS A 501 16.11 -14.66 7.38
C CYS A 501 16.70 -16.00 7.85
N GLU A 502 17.68 -16.54 7.13
CA GLU A 502 18.36 -17.81 7.46
C GLU A 502 19.56 -17.60 8.39
N GLN A 503 20.17 -16.40 8.37
CA GLN A 503 21.28 -16.04 9.25
C GLN A 503 20.76 -15.46 10.57
N GLY A 504 20.01 -16.28 11.30
CA GLY A 504 19.98 -16.15 12.75
C GLY A 504 21.39 -16.42 13.28
N GLN A 505 22.10 -15.39 13.72
CA GLN A 505 23.30 -15.53 14.57
C GLN A 505 24.53 -16.23 13.95
N HIS A 506 24.94 -15.94 12.71
CA HIS A 506 26.35 -16.16 12.35
C HIS A 506 27.17 -14.97 12.87
N GLY A 507 28.23 -15.24 13.64
CA GLY A 507 29.02 -14.32 14.49
C GLY A 507 29.75 -13.14 13.83
N GLY A 508 29.23 -12.59 12.73
CA GLY A 508 29.58 -11.27 12.22
C GLY A 508 28.79 -10.16 12.93
N ARG A 509 29.41 -8.99 13.12
CA ARG A 509 28.70 -7.82 13.67
C ARG A 509 27.54 -7.42 12.73
N PRO A 510 26.38 -6.97 13.23
CA PRO A 510 25.27 -6.58 12.37
C PRO A 510 25.60 -5.37 11.49
N CYS A 511 24.93 -5.21 10.35
CA CYS A 511 24.92 -3.95 9.61
C CYS A 511 24.20 -2.87 10.43
N HIS A 512 24.81 -1.68 10.55
CA HIS A 512 24.21 -0.56 11.28
C HIS A 512 23.69 0.55 10.37
N ASN A 513 23.61 0.29 9.06
CA ASN A 513 23.11 1.21 8.05
C ASN A 513 21.75 0.74 7.50
N MET A 514 20.91 0.16 8.35
CA MET A 514 19.58 -0.36 8.00
C MET A 514 18.56 -0.03 9.08
N ARG A 515 18.82 1.02 9.87
CA ARG A 515 18.10 1.29 11.12
C ARG A 515 16.69 1.80 10.85
N LEU A 516 16.47 2.62 9.82
CA LEU A 516 15.15 3.09 9.40
C LEU A 516 14.34 1.95 8.79
N ARG A 517 14.94 1.12 7.93
CA ARG A 517 14.28 -0.06 7.36
C ARG A 517 13.86 -1.06 8.43
N LEU A 518 14.79 -1.41 9.32
CA LEU A 518 14.57 -2.39 10.39
C LEU A 518 13.87 -1.80 11.62
N ARG A 519 13.54 -0.50 11.59
CA ARG A 519 12.91 0.24 12.71
C ARG A 519 13.68 0.08 14.03
N GLN A 520 15.01 0.04 13.96
CA GLN A 520 15.91 -0.02 15.11
C GLN A 520 16.06 1.39 15.73
N HIS A 521 14.95 1.91 16.23
CA HIS A 521 14.87 3.22 16.88
C HIS A 521 14.60 3.11 18.38
N LYS A 522 14.72 4.23 19.08
CA LYS A 522 14.47 4.33 20.52
C LYS A 522 12.99 4.57 20.81
N ARG A 523 12.55 4.23 22.01
CA ARG A 523 11.20 4.55 22.47
C ARG A 523 11.10 6.03 22.85
N VAL A 524 10.09 6.71 22.27
CA VAL A 524 9.77 8.11 22.54
C VAL A 524 8.41 8.24 23.20
N ALA A 525 8.30 9.12 24.19
CA ALA A 525 7.09 9.53 24.87
C ALA A 525 6.79 11.01 24.62
N MET A 526 5.52 11.38 24.76
CA MET A 526 5.07 12.78 24.73
C MET A 526 4.90 13.26 26.17
N GLY A 527 5.30 14.49 26.46
CA GLY A 527 5.14 15.12 27.78
C GLY A 527 5.09 16.64 27.67
N LEU A 528 4.92 17.33 28.79
CA LEU A 528 4.99 18.79 28.83
C LEU A 528 6.43 19.23 28.62
N SER A 529 6.65 20.09 27.62
CA SER A 529 7.98 20.66 27.33
C SER A 529 8.40 21.63 28.44
N ARG A 530 9.72 21.73 28.67
CA ARG A 530 10.28 22.78 29.51
C ARG A 530 10.43 24.12 28.77
N VAL A 531 10.29 24.11 27.44
CA VAL A 531 10.42 25.28 26.58
C VAL A 531 9.04 25.84 26.25
N ALA A 532 8.25 25.09 25.49
CA ALA A 532 6.91 25.51 25.07
C ALA A 532 6.04 24.31 24.70
N GLY A 533 4.78 24.35 25.14
CA GLY A 533 3.78 23.36 24.74
C GLY A 533 4.16 21.92 25.10
N TRP A 534 4.10 21.04 24.09
CA TRP A 534 4.38 19.62 24.21
C TRP A 534 5.79 19.30 23.70
N GLY A 535 6.44 18.33 24.34
CA GLY A 535 7.79 17.87 24.02
C GLY A 535 7.84 16.36 23.78
N ALA A 536 8.88 15.92 23.05
CA ALA A 536 9.22 14.51 22.88
C ALA A 536 10.34 14.10 23.85
N PHE A 537 10.18 12.99 24.56
CA PHE A 537 11.10 12.53 25.60
C PHE A 537 11.57 11.11 25.33
N LEU A 538 12.86 10.87 25.51
CA LEU A 538 13.45 9.55 25.33
C LEU A 538 13.12 8.64 26.53
N GLN A 539 12.85 7.36 26.29
CA GLN A 539 12.50 6.39 27.35
C GLN A 539 13.68 5.50 27.76
N GLU A 540 14.80 5.59 27.07
CA GLU A 540 16.00 4.76 27.23
C GLU A 540 17.23 5.58 26.79
N ASP A 541 18.45 5.19 27.16
CA ASP A 541 19.65 5.91 26.74
C ASP A 541 19.91 5.77 25.23
N ALA A 542 20.41 6.84 24.61
CA ALA A 542 20.90 6.85 23.24
C ALA A 542 22.36 7.30 23.17
N LYS A 543 23.17 6.57 22.39
CA LYS A 543 24.55 6.96 22.08
C LYS A 543 24.59 7.89 20.88
N LYS A 544 25.64 8.73 20.81
CA LYS A 544 25.89 9.58 19.64
C LYS A 544 25.80 8.79 18.33
N GLY A 545 25.01 9.32 17.39
CA GLY A 545 24.77 8.74 16.07
C GLY A 545 23.77 7.60 16.05
N GLU A 546 23.10 7.24 17.16
CA GLU A 546 21.99 6.28 17.15
C GLU A 546 20.70 6.90 16.60
N LEU A 547 19.88 6.07 15.95
CA LEU A 547 18.56 6.47 15.44
C LEU A 547 17.58 6.59 16.61
N LEU A 548 17.03 7.78 16.82
CA LEU A 548 15.99 8.03 17.81
C LEU A 548 14.61 7.64 17.26
N GLY A 549 14.39 7.86 15.97
CA GLY A 549 13.21 7.44 15.23
C GLY A 549 13.13 8.11 13.87
N GLU A 550 12.14 7.74 13.08
CA GLU A 550 11.84 8.39 11.80
C GLU A 550 10.89 9.55 12.04
N TYR A 551 11.06 10.68 11.36
CA TYR A 551 10.02 11.71 11.32
C TYR A 551 9.03 11.37 10.20
N THR A 552 7.78 11.11 10.56
CA THR A 552 6.74 10.69 9.61
C THR A 552 5.56 11.64 9.59
N GLY A 553 4.90 11.74 8.44
CA GLY A 553 3.68 12.51 8.25
C GLY A 553 3.02 12.25 6.90
N GLU A 554 2.08 13.12 6.54
CA GLU A 554 1.49 13.11 5.20
C GLU A 554 2.51 13.64 4.18
N LEU A 555 2.62 13.02 3.01
CA LEU A 555 3.39 13.55 1.88
C LEU A 555 2.46 14.43 1.06
N ILE A 556 2.84 15.70 0.94
CA ILE A 556 2.18 16.71 0.12
C ILE A 556 3.19 17.31 -0.85
N ASP A 557 2.71 17.81 -1.98
CA ASP A 557 3.56 18.56 -2.90
C ASP A 557 3.92 19.95 -2.35
N GLN A 558 4.88 20.61 -3.00
CA GLN A 558 5.35 21.94 -2.59
C GLN A 558 4.22 22.99 -2.59
N ALA A 559 3.32 22.94 -3.58
CA ALA A 559 2.23 23.92 -3.70
C ALA A 559 1.20 23.77 -2.55
N GLU A 560 0.86 22.53 -2.20
CA GLU A 560 0.02 22.23 -1.05
C GLU A 560 0.70 22.58 0.27
N ALA A 561 2.03 22.39 0.37
CA ALA A 561 2.81 22.79 1.53
C ALA A 561 2.78 24.31 1.72
N ASP A 562 3.00 25.10 0.66
CA ASP A 562 2.91 26.57 0.71
C ASP A 562 1.50 27.03 1.09
N ARG A 563 0.48 26.39 0.52
CA ARG A 563 -0.93 26.68 0.81
C ARG A 563 -1.28 26.40 2.28
N ARG A 564 -0.84 25.25 2.83
CA ARG A 564 -1.02 24.88 4.24
C ARG A 564 -0.18 25.80 5.15
N GLY A 565 1.05 26.13 4.73
CA GLY A 565 2.01 26.98 5.44
C GLY A 565 1.45 28.35 5.80
N LYS A 566 0.76 29.02 4.87
CA LYS A 566 0.08 30.32 5.13
C LYS A 566 -0.85 30.29 6.34
N VAL A 567 -1.53 29.17 6.59
CA VAL A 567 -2.39 28.99 7.78
C VAL A 567 -1.55 28.67 9.01
N TYR A 568 -0.47 27.91 8.85
CA TYR A 568 0.35 27.42 9.97
C TYR A 568 1.21 28.53 10.55
N ASP A 569 1.67 29.45 9.72
CA ASP A 569 2.42 30.64 10.12
C ASP A 569 1.57 31.56 11.01
N ARG A 570 0.26 31.64 10.74
CA ARG A 570 -0.69 32.39 11.58
C ARG A 570 -0.93 31.74 12.93
N ASP A 571 -0.96 30.42 12.96
CA ASP A 571 -1.11 29.62 14.17
C ASP A 571 0.21 29.54 14.99
N ASP A 572 1.33 30.04 14.45
CA ASP A 572 2.70 29.85 14.95
C ASP A 572 3.01 28.37 15.24
N ASN A 573 2.53 27.48 14.35
CA ASN A 573 2.52 26.04 14.59
C ASN A 573 2.61 25.23 13.29
N SER A 574 3.82 25.15 12.75
CA SER A 574 4.14 24.40 11.53
C SER A 574 4.83 23.07 11.83
N TYR A 575 4.34 22.01 11.18
CA TYR A 575 4.93 20.65 11.20
C TYR A 575 5.37 20.21 9.80
N LEU A 576 5.69 21.18 8.93
CA LEU A 576 6.16 20.95 7.58
C LEU A 576 7.66 20.66 7.61
N PHE A 577 8.07 19.57 6.96
CA PHE A 577 9.47 19.17 6.82
C PHE A 577 9.78 18.91 5.35
N ASN A 578 10.64 19.73 4.74
CA ASN A 578 11.05 19.57 3.36
C ASN A 578 11.83 18.26 3.15
N LEU A 579 11.31 17.37 2.31
CA LEU A 579 11.89 16.06 2.08
C LEU A 579 12.76 16.01 0.80
N ASN A 580 12.21 16.49 -0.31
CA ASN A 580 12.86 16.56 -1.61
C ASN A 580 12.18 17.66 -2.46
N LYS A 581 12.58 17.82 -3.73
CA LYS A 581 12.02 18.89 -4.59
C LYS A 581 10.52 18.76 -4.81
N GLU A 582 9.99 17.55 -4.77
CA GLU A 582 8.62 17.24 -5.09
C GLU A 582 7.75 17.15 -3.83
N TRP A 583 8.31 16.66 -2.73
CA TRP A 583 7.56 16.27 -1.53
C TRP A 583 8.00 17.01 -0.26
N VAL A 584 7.00 17.34 0.56
CA VAL A 584 7.11 17.84 1.94
C VAL A 584 6.35 16.88 2.85
N ILE A 585 6.90 16.60 4.03
CA ILE A 585 6.21 15.85 5.08
C ILE A 585 5.43 16.84 5.94
N ASP A 586 4.12 16.68 6.04
CA ASP A 586 3.25 17.41 6.96
C ASP A 586 2.81 16.51 8.11
N ALA A 587 3.37 16.74 9.30
CA ALA A 587 3.01 15.98 10.48
C ALA A 587 1.87 16.61 11.31
N ARG A 588 1.18 17.65 10.82
CA ARG A 588 0.20 18.41 11.62
C ARG A 588 -1.02 17.58 12.01
N GLN A 589 -1.60 16.86 11.05
CA GLN A 589 -2.80 16.03 11.26
C GLN A 589 -2.48 14.55 11.37
N ARG A 590 -1.48 14.07 10.63
CA ARG A 590 -1.03 12.68 10.68
C ARG A 590 0.49 12.66 10.79
N GLY A 591 1.04 11.92 11.74
CA GLY A 591 2.48 11.87 11.95
C GLY A 591 2.84 10.91 13.07
N ASN A 592 3.98 11.06 13.70
CA ASN A 592 4.33 10.26 14.88
C ASN A 592 4.79 11.14 16.05
N LYS A 593 5.21 10.51 17.15
CA LYS A 593 5.60 11.23 18.37
C LYS A 593 6.79 12.18 18.21
N LEU A 594 7.65 11.98 17.20
CA LEU A 594 8.78 12.88 16.94
C LEU A 594 8.36 14.25 16.41
N ARG A 595 7.10 14.42 15.98
CA ARG A 595 6.55 15.74 15.67
C ARG A 595 6.62 16.73 16.83
N PHE A 596 6.72 16.23 18.07
CA PHE A 596 6.80 17.04 19.29
C PHE A 596 8.24 17.32 19.75
N ALA A 597 9.26 16.87 19.01
CA ALA A 597 10.64 17.24 19.32
C ALA A 597 10.84 18.71 18.92
N ASN A 598 11.05 19.57 19.92
CA ASN A 598 11.04 21.02 19.72
C ASN A 598 12.30 21.53 19.03
N HIS A 599 12.22 22.77 18.56
CA HIS A 599 13.37 23.49 18.05
C HIS A 599 14.37 23.83 19.17
N ASN A 600 15.66 23.79 18.84
CA ASN A 600 16.72 24.42 19.63
C ASN A 600 17.93 24.72 18.71
N VAL A 601 18.64 25.83 18.94
CA VAL A 601 19.86 26.20 18.21
C VAL A 601 21.09 25.36 18.60
N ASP A 602 21.16 24.84 19.84
CA ASP A 602 22.10 23.80 20.28
C ASP A 602 21.37 22.47 20.57
N PRO A 603 20.83 21.80 19.53
CA PRO A 603 20.01 20.63 19.73
C PRO A 603 20.83 19.41 20.18
N ASN A 604 20.19 18.50 20.90
CA ASN A 604 20.78 17.20 21.24
C ASN A 604 20.57 16.13 20.16
N SER A 605 19.74 16.39 19.16
CA SER A 605 19.51 15.53 18.00
C SER A 605 19.63 16.29 16.67
N TYR A 606 19.72 15.56 15.57
CA TYR A 606 19.74 16.12 14.22
C TYR A 606 18.91 15.27 13.25
N ALA A 607 18.31 15.93 12.26
CA ALA A 607 17.60 15.24 11.18
C ALA A 607 18.54 14.98 9.99
N GLU A 608 18.41 13.81 9.39
CA GLU A 608 19.13 13.41 8.18
C GLU A 608 18.17 12.71 7.21
N ILE A 609 18.19 13.13 5.94
CA ILE A 609 17.38 12.55 4.88
C ILE A 609 18.20 11.44 4.23
N LEU A 610 17.70 10.21 4.29
CA LEU A 610 18.35 9.02 3.75
C LEU A 610 17.50 8.40 2.64
N MET A 611 18.17 7.83 1.63
CA MET A 611 17.52 6.98 0.63
C MET A 611 17.39 5.56 1.20
N VAL A 612 16.16 5.07 1.32
CA VAL A 612 15.85 3.74 1.88
C VAL A 612 14.84 3.08 0.95
N ASP A 613 15.24 2.01 0.25
CA ASP A 613 14.36 1.31 -0.69
C ASP A 613 13.71 2.23 -1.75
N GLY A 614 14.48 3.19 -2.25
CA GLY A 614 14.01 4.18 -3.22
C GLY A 614 13.17 5.32 -2.61
N ASP A 615 12.89 5.30 -1.31
CA ASP A 615 12.19 6.38 -0.62
C ASP A 615 13.16 7.30 0.11
N HIS A 616 12.98 8.61 -0.04
CA HIS A 616 13.58 9.57 0.89
C HIS A 616 12.83 9.49 2.23
N ARG A 617 13.56 9.26 3.32
CA ARG A 617 13.02 9.17 4.68
C ARG A 617 13.86 10.02 5.63
N VAL A 618 13.20 10.63 6.62
CA VAL A 618 13.86 11.49 7.60
C VAL A 618 14.16 10.69 8.85
N GLY A 619 15.43 10.41 9.12
CA GLY A 619 15.86 9.87 10.40
C GLY A 619 16.25 10.98 11.36
N ILE A 620 15.79 10.89 12.61
CA ILE A 620 16.23 11.73 13.72
C ILE A 620 17.29 10.96 14.49
N PHE A 621 18.50 11.51 14.57
CA PHE A 621 19.67 10.86 15.17
C PHE A 621 20.20 11.64 16.36
N ALA A 622 20.79 10.94 17.32
CA ALA A 622 21.43 11.56 18.47
C ALA A 622 22.71 12.32 18.07
N ARG A 623 22.83 13.61 18.39
CA ARG A 623 24.04 14.42 18.11
C ARG A 623 25.15 14.18 19.14
N ARG A 624 24.74 13.84 20.36
CA ARG A 624 25.55 13.50 21.54
C ARG A 624 24.93 12.31 22.26
N ASP A 625 25.57 11.80 23.31
CA ASP A 625 24.92 10.84 24.19
C ASP A 625 23.73 11.54 24.91
N ILE A 626 22.58 10.86 24.95
CA ILE A 626 21.33 11.39 25.51
C ILE A 626 20.81 10.39 26.55
N PRO A 627 20.65 10.79 27.82
CA PRO A 627 20.12 9.91 28.85
C PRO A 627 18.60 9.72 28.72
N ALA A 628 18.10 8.61 29.26
CA ALA A 628 16.67 8.37 29.41
C ALA A 628 15.98 9.53 30.16
N GLY A 629 14.78 9.90 29.71
CA GLY A 629 14.00 11.01 30.26
C GLY A 629 14.36 12.40 29.72
N ALA A 630 15.41 12.53 28.91
CA ALA A 630 15.75 13.80 28.29
C ALA A 630 14.73 14.20 27.20
N GLU A 631 14.43 15.50 27.13
CA GLU A 631 13.66 16.10 26.03
C GLU A 631 14.51 16.15 24.76
N LEU A 632 13.91 15.83 23.62
CA LEU A 632 14.56 15.81 22.32
C LEU A 632 14.34 17.14 21.61
N PHE A 633 15.42 17.67 21.06
CA PHE A 633 15.41 18.89 20.26
C PHE A 633 16.21 18.70 18.98
N TYR A 634 15.77 19.32 17.88
CA TYR A 634 16.54 19.42 16.65
C TYR A 634 16.41 20.82 16.04
N ASP A 635 17.40 21.22 15.25
CA ASP A 635 17.37 22.49 14.54
C ASP A 635 16.35 22.40 13.38
N TYR A 636 15.35 23.28 13.38
CA TYR A 636 14.29 23.32 12.38
C TYR A 636 14.78 23.95 11.07
N ARG A 637 15.95 24.59 11.09
CA ARG A 637 16.58 25.25 9.94
C ARG A 637 15.65 26.24 9.25
N TYR A 638 14.92 27.02 10.04
CA TYR A 638 14.17 28.14 9.51
C TYR A 638 15.10 29.03 8.68
N ASP A 639 14.59 29.52 7.56
CA ASP A 639 15.29 30.55 6.80
C ASP A 639 15.54 31.75 7.71
N THR A 640 16.79 32.17 7.81
CA THR A 640 17.22 33.33 8.60
C THR A 640 16.43 34.61 8.33
N MET A 641 15.83 34.77 7.14
CA MET A 641 15.00 35.94 6.81
C MET A 641 13.54 35.82 7.25
N HIS A 642 13.04 34.59 7.43
CA HIS A 642 11.62 34.31 7.69
C HIS A 642 11.39 33.55 9.01
N ALA A 643 12.45 33.34 9.80
CA ALA A 643 12.38 32.66 11.07
C ALA A 643 11.59 33.49 12.10
N PRO A 644 10.68 32.87 12.87
CA PRO A 644 10.02 33.57 13.97
C PRO A 644 11.04 33.92 15.06
N GLN A 645 10.80 35.02 15.79
CA GLN A 645 11.76 35.54 16.79
C GLN A 645 12.16 34.51 17.85
N TRP A 646 11.27 33.58 18.19
CA TRP A 646 11.55 32.53 19.17
C TRP A 646 12.55 31.48 18.65
N ALA A 647 12.70 31.32 17.33
CA ALA A 647 13.60 30.34 16.73
C ALA A 647 15.08 30.77 16.73
N HIS A 648 15.37 32.03 17.10
CA HIS A 648 16.74 32.51 17.27
C HIS A 648 17.28 32.35 18.69
N LYS A 649 16.46 31.84 19.62
CA LYS A 649 16.79 31.61 21.03
C LYS A 649 16.90 30.11 21.28
#